data_AF-A0A3M1Y2C6-F1
#
_entry.id   AF-A0A3M1Y2C6-F1
#
_cell.length_a   1.000
_cell.length_b   1.000
_cell.length_c   1.000
_cell.angle_alpha   90.00
_cell.angle_beta   90.00
_cell.angle_gamma   90.00
#
_symmetry.space_group_name_H-M   'P 1'
#
loop_
_entity.id
_entity.type
_entity.pdbx_description
1 polymer ?
#
loop_
_entity_poly.entity_id
_entity_poly.type
_entity_poly.pdbx_seq_one_letter_code
_entity_poly.pdbx_strand_id
1 'polypeptide(L)'
;YHTEWGIKNYVEGALYVGILPLMLAIFALIATPIRNTQKAASYIPYRWLFAGLVLISLTFMFGLPTYAIIYVLPGINQLNTAFRWVYGVTFGIAVLAGFGAYTLTVVDMRIHKWARRFSWGSVGLGSLILLGLLLSRVFYHQLEPLIARVFNGMAQANLGFADARMFYNYQATNVLIFGMILLGTGGVFFIFSKRALINTDTSNHHSSRFKGQVFAVVLISLDLMIASWGFNPASDPALLDFTPPAIQWLLDRQAEGEQFRYITLEAPARGLDNMLKANVTMRYGLNDVRGYDSIISADYVAFMRQVQIQPQLDFNRVAPLYEDRLQEINWDLLRLLNVRYIVTHPEVQFPESLTTSSDPARFPPQIELAFCDPDGAACIYRLRGGLPAQLIEVQPADAPLEADFITATGNIDGLRMTTLSTRERAVEVDLTGVATQWLVISEAYAPGWRAFVRPVGVNADGEPAQERELDVVQAFGILQAIRLNPADLNALYDDIRESLSTEQQTALANGQYIIRLIYSPTSFQVGAFGTAISAALLMFIGGVWLWGVFVGTSTSESSSVSRVARNSIAPIILNLFNRGIDFAFAFVMLRILGPEDAGIYYYAIVVFVWFDIFTNFGLDVFLIREASREREQAGYYFLNTTYLRLFLMVACIPLLLGFLLVRQSTIEPQLNQEALLAIGLLYIGLAPGSISKGLTSLFYAFEKAEYPAAVTTITTINKAVFGLMALLLGYGIVGLAAVSIGINFVTLGILLWAGRGLMRGLNQHPTRPNHTLIGSMVSQSWALMLNHFLATIFFQIDIVILEAIRGAKIVGQYSVAYRWLLAINIIPAFFTQALLPVMSRQARDDRAALKRTYSLGIKILFSIAVPLAVMFTFLAEALTLLLGGEAFMPAGAIALQIMIWSIPIGWMNSLTQYALIAVDLQRQITRAFFVAVTFNITTNLIFIPQFGYQAAAVTTIFSELVLLIPFGILMQGALGKLDWRDMTWRAIVSGAVMAAVMLVGWGILPLMAILLAPIVYVGMFLVLQPFNDAEKAVLMPILPGRLRQLMR
;
A
#
# COMPACT_ATOMS: atom_id res chain seq x y z
N TYR A 1 -27.25 27.52 -25.83
CA TYR A 1 -27.15 26.11 -25.46
C TYR A 1 -26.34 25.39 -26.53
N HIS A 2 -25.02 25.30 -26.35
CA HIS A 2 -24.14 24.52 -27.23
C HIS A 2 -24.24 23.04 -26.81
N THR A 3 -25.01 22.24 -27.55
CA THR A 3 -25.05 20.78 -27.40
C THR A 3 -24.16 20.13 -28.45
N GLU A 4 -22.89 20.55 -28.52
CA GLU A 4 -21.88 19.77 -29.22
C GLU A 4 -21.59 18.52 -28.39
N TRP A 5 -21.78 17.36 -29.02
CA TRP A 5 -21.49 16.06 -28.45
C TRP A 5 -19.95 15.86 -28.43
N GLY A 6 -19.27 16.53 -27.51
CA GLY A 6 -17.82 16.44 -27.35
C GLY A 6 -17.36 15.13 -26.71
N ILE A 7 -16.06 14.83 -26.88
CA ILE A 7 -15.31 13.68 -26.31
C ILE A 7 -15.67 13.36 -24.85
N LYS A 8 -16.00 14.37 -24.03
CA LYS A 8 -16.34 14.21 -22.61
C LYS A 8 -17.60 13.36 -22.38
N ASN A 9 -18.62 13.47 -23.25
CA ASN A 9 -19.86 12.70 -23.11
C ASN A 9 -19.73 11.22 -23.53
N TYR A 10 -18.74 10.89 -24.37
CA TYR A 10 -18.54 9.53 -24.88
C TYR A 10 -17.78 8.63 -23.89
N VAL A 11 -16.86 9.19 -23.10
CA VAL A 11 -15.99 8.42 -22.18
C VAL A 11 -16.66 8.14 -20.83
N GLU A 12 -17.56 9.01 -20.36
CA GLU A 12 -18.08 8.93 -18.99
C GLU A 12 -19.55 8.45 -18.86
N GLY A 13 -20.28 8.25 -19.97
CA GLY A 13 -21.74 8.01 -19.96
C GLY A 13 -22.26 6.64 -20.44
N ALA A 14 -21.42 5.75 -20.97
CA ALA A 14 -21.86 4.47 -21.52
C ALA A 14 -21.76 3.34 -20.48
N LEU A 15 -22.87 2.62 -20.23
CA LEU A 15 -22.92 1.48 -19.31
C LEU A 15 -23.46 0.22 -20.03
N TYR A 16 -22.65 -0.83 -20.06
CA TYR A 16 -23.09 -2.17 -20.43
C TYR A 16 -22.62 -3.20 -19.41
N VAL A 17 -23.56 -3.88 -18.75
CA VAL A 17 -23.28 -4.86 -17.67
C VAL A 17 -23.41 -6.32 -18.12
N GLY A 18 -23.78 -6.55 -19.39
CA GLY A 18 -24.06 -7.87 -19.95
C GLY A 18 -25.46 -8.41 -19.65
N ILE A 19 -25.97 -9.26 -20.54
CA ILE A 19 -27.33 -9.82 -20.45
C ILE A 19 -27.44 -10.89 -19.35
N LEU A 20 -26.46 -11.81 -19.28
CA LEU A 20 -26.47 -12.86 -18.24
C LEU A 20 -26.39 -12.27 -16.83
N PRO A 21 -25.51 -11.30 -16.51
CA PRO A 21 -25.48 -10.64 -15.21
C PRO A 21 -26.80 -9.96 -14.86
N LEU A 22 -27.45 -9.26 -15.79
CA LEU A 22 -28.79 -8.67 -15.57
C LEU A 22 -29.83 -9.74 -15.22
N MET A 23 -29.87 -10.83 -15.98
CA MET A 23 -30.81 -11.93 -15.74
C MET A 23 -30.55 -12.62 -14.40
N LEU A 24 -29.28 -12.78 -14.00
CA LEU A 24 -28.91 -13.30 -12.69
C LEU A 24 -29.30 -12.35 -11.55
N ALA A 25 -29.14 -11.03 -11.73
CA ALA A 25 -29.53 -10.04 -10.75
C ALA A 25 -31.05 -10.06 -10.50
N ILE A 26 -31.86 -10.10 -11.57
CA ILE A 26 -33.32 -10.24 -11.48
C ILE A 26 -33.68 -11.59 -10.81
N PHE A 27 -33.01 -12.67 -11.21
CA PHE A 27 -33.21 -13.99 -10.61
C PHE A 27 -32.94 -13.99 -9.11
N ALA A 28 -31.92 -13.27 -8.63
CA ALA A 28 -31.59 -13.16 -7.21
C ALA A 28 -32.72 -12.56 -6.37
N LEU A 29 -33.50 -11.65 -6.93
CA LEU A 29 -34.62 -10.98 -6.24
C LEU A 29 -35.89 -11.85 -6.25
N ILE A 30 -36.13 -12.60 -7.33
CA ILE A 30 -37.35 -13.40 -7.51
C ILE A 30 -37.24 -14.79 -6.88
N ALA A 31 -36.07 -15.45 -7.02
CA ALA A 31 -35.84 -16.80 -6.52
C ALA A 31 -35.23 -16.78 -5.10
N THR A 32 -36.03 -16.38 -4.12
CA THR A 32 -35.59 -16.39 -2.70
C THR A 32 -35.69 -17.80 -2.09
N PRO A 33 -34.63 -18.30 -1.42
CA PRO A 33 -34.69 -19.58 -0.70
C PRO A 33 -35.66 -19.51 0.48
N ILE A 34 -36.30 -20.62 0.82
CA ILE A 34 -37.15 -20.72 2.02
C ILE A 34 -36.27 -20.59 3.28
N ARG A 35 -36.82 -19.93 4.31
CA ARG A 35 -36.25 -19.58 5.62
C ARG A 35 -35.63 -20.76 6.43
N ASN A 36 -35.67 -21.99 5.93
CA ASN A 36 -35.27 -23.21 6.63
C ASN A 36 -33.76 -23.49 6.67
N THR A 37 -32.93 -22.73 5.94
CA THR A 37 -31.48 -22.77 6.15
C THR A 37 -31.04 -21.50 6.86
N GLN A 38 -30.46 -21.62 8.06
CA GLN A 38 -29.95 -20.49 8.86
C GLN A 38 -29.07 -19.55 8.03
N LYS A 39 -28.30 -20.09 7.06
CA LYS A 39 -27.49 -19.30 6.11
C LYS A 39 -28.35 -18.49 5.13
N ALA A 40 -29.44 -19.02 4.56
CA ALA A 40 -30.25 -18.28 3.59
C ALA A 40 -31.01 -17.11 4.22
N ALA A 41 -31.45 -17.23 5.47
CA ALA A 41 -32.12 -16.15 6.19
C ALA A 41 -31.21 -14.91 6.37
N SER A 42 -29.89 -15.12 6.50
CA SER A 42 -28.92 -14.04 6.69
C SER A 42 -28.70 -13.16 5.45
N TYR A 43 -28.94 -13.68 4.23
CA TYR A 43 -28.63 -12.94 2.99
C TYR A 43 -29.79 -12.11 2.42
N ILE A 44 -31.02 -12.33 2.88
CA ILE A 44 -32.22 -11.67 2.34
C ILE A 44 -32.20 -10.13 2.51
N PRO A 45 -31.80 -9.57 3.68
CA PRO A 45 -31.72 -8.11 3.84
C PRO A 45 -30.73 -7.46 2.87
N TYR A 46 -29.60 -8.10 2.58
CA TYR A 46 -28.57 -7.55 1.70
C TYR A 46 -29.01 -7.48 0.24
N ARG A 47 -29.80 -8.45 -0.26
CA ARG A 47 -30.31 -8.41 -1.64
C ARG A 47 -31.15 -7.16 -1.90
N TRP A 48 -32.05 -6.84 -0.98
CA TRP A 48 -32.91 -5.66 -1.09
C TRP A 48 -32.14 -4.35 -0.89
N LEU A 49 -31.12 -4.34 -0.04
CA LEU A 49 -30.20 -3.21 0.10
C LEU A 49 -29.54 -2.88 -1.25
N PHE A 50 -28.95 -3.87 -1.92
CA PHE A 50 -28.29 -3.65 -3.21
C PHE A 50 -29.29 -3.34 -4.34
N ALA A 51 -30.50 -3.89 -4.31
CA ALA A 51 -31.55 -3.48 -5.24
C ALA A 51 -31.95 -2.01 -5.05
N GLY A 52 -32.10 -1.57 -3.79
CA GLY A 52 -32.34 -0.17 -3.46
C GLY A 52 -31.20 0.74 -3.94
N LEU A 53 -29.94 0.32 -3.75
CA LEU A 53 -28.77 1.03 -4.25
C LEU A 53 -28.79 1.17 -5.78
N VAL A 54 -29.11 0.10 -6.51
CA VAL A 54 -29.22 0.15 -7.98
C VAL A 54 -30.30 1.14 -8.41
N LEU A 55 -31.49 1.10 -7.78
CA LEU A 55 -32.58 2.00 -8.11
C LEU A 55 -32.23 3.47 -7.84
N ILE A 56 -31.68 3.78 -6.66
CA ILE A 56 -31.23 5.14 -6.30
C ILE A 56 -30.11 5.60 -7.23
N SER A 57 -29.15 4.72 -7.54
CA SER A 57 -28.05 5.06 -8.45
C SER A 57 -28.56 5.32 -9.87
N LEU A 58 -29.59 4.61 -10.33
CA LEU A 58 -30.24 4.89 -11.62
C LEU A 58 -30.93 6.26 -11.62
N THR A 59 -31.63 6.63 -10.54
CA THR A 59 -32.28 7.94 -10.49
C THR A 59 -31.26 9.08 -10.50
N PHE A 60 -30.10 8.88 -9.86
CA PHE A 60 -28.98 9.80 -9.92
C PHE A 60 -28.32 9.84 -11.30
N MET A 61 -28.06 8.67 -11.90
CA MET A 61 -27.43 8.54 -13.22
C MET A 61 -28.18 9.31 -14.32
N PHE A 62 -29.52 9.28 -14.28
CA PHE A 62 -30.37 10.01 -15.23
C PHE A 62 -30.64 11.48 -14.83
N GLY A 63 -30.01 11.98 -13.77
CA GLY A 63 -30.19 13.36 -13.32
C GLY A 63 -31.61 13.69 -12.85
N LEU A 64 -32.35 12.70 -12.35
CA LEU A 64 -33.71 12.92 -11.82
C LEU A 64 -33.66 13.81 -10.56
N PRO A 65 -34.78 14.45 -10.15
CA PRO A 65 -34.83 15.37 -9.01
C PRO A 65 -34.27 14.81 -7.69
N THR A 66 -34.24 13.49 -7.53
CA THR A 66 -33.60 12.83 -6.38
C THR A 66 -32.12 13.17 -6.23
N TYR A 67 -31.42 13.49 -7.33
CA TYR A 67 -30.00 13.87 -7.31
C TYR A 67 -29.72 15.09 -6.42
N ALA A 68 -30.72 15.96 -6.24
CA ALA A 68 -30.63 17.12 -5.36
C ALA A 68 -30.30 16.78 -3.90
N ILE A 69 -30.61 15.55 -3.44
CA ILE A 69 -30.31 15.07 -2.08
C ILE A 69 -28.79 15.11 -1.81
N ILE A 70 -27.96 14.86 -2.83
CA ILE A 70 -26.50 14.83 -2.68
C ILE A 70 -25.96 16.21 -2.33
N TYR A 71 -26.52 17.28 -2.89
CA TYR A 71 -26.09 18.66 -2.61
C TYR A 71 -26.48 19.15 -1.20
N VAL A 72 -27.33 18.40 -0.48
CA VAL A 72 -27.65 18.69 0.93
C VAL A 72 -26.60 18.10 1.88
N LEU A 73 -25.71 17.21 1.40
CA LEU A 73 -24.69 16.59 2.23
C LEU A 73 -23.51 17.55 2.49
N PRO A 74 -23.07 17.71 3.75
CA PRO A 74 -21.97 18.62 4.08
C PRO A 74 -20.66 18.19 3.40
N GLY A 75 -19.98 19.15 2.78
CA GLY A 75 -18.73 18.93 2.06
C GLY A 75 -18.88 18.44 0.61
N ILE A 76 -20.12 18.27 0.11
CA ILE A 76 -20.39 17.84 -1.27
C ILE A 76 -21.18 18.93 -2.01
N ASN A 77 -20.47 19.90 -2.57
CA ASN A 77 -21.05 21.03 -3.33
C ASN A 77 -20.51 21.15 -4.77
N GLN A 78 -19.59 20.27 -5.18
CA GLN A 78 -18.94 20.30 -6.50
C GLN A 78 -19.27 19.11 -7.41
N LEU A 79 -20.10 18.15 -6.94
CA LEU A 79 -20.45 16.94 -7.70
C LEU A 79 -21.54 17.26 -8.75
N ASN A 80 -21.14 17.90 -9.86
CA ASN A 80 -22.04 18.24 -10.97
C ASN A 80 -22.24 17.09 -11.99
N THR A 81 -21.68 15.91 -11.73
CA THR A 81 -21.62 14.80 -12.70
C THR A 81 -22.54 13.64 -12.30
N ALA A 82 -23.84 13.81 -12.51
CA ALA A 82 -24.87 12.85 -12.13
C ALA A 82 -24.65 11.44 -12.74
N PHE A 83 -24.02 11.37 -13.92
CA PHE A 83 -23.69 10.12 -14.60
C PHE A 83 -22.67 9.24 -13.85
N ARG A 84 -21.84 9.76 -12.92
CA ARG A 84 -20.84 8.94 -12.19
C ARG A 84 -21.46 7.82 -11.35
N TRP A 85 -22.77 7.92 -11.10
CA TRP A 85 -23.57 6.88 -10.45
C TRP A 85 -23.77 5.61 -11.30
N VAL A 86 -23.31 5.61 -12.56
CA VAL A 86 -23.06 4.39 -13.37
C VAL A 86 -22.27 3.34 -12.56
N TYR A 87 -21.30 3.75 -11.74
CA TYR A 87 -20.54 2.82 -10.89
C TYR A 87 -21.42 2.14 -9.84
N GLY A 88 -22.31 2.90 -9.18
CA GLY A 88 -23.25 2.36 -8.19
C GLY A 88 -24.21 1.34 -8.80
N VAL A 89 -24.71 1.62 -10.01
CA VAL A 89 -25.53 0.69 -10.79
C VAL A 89 -24.75 -0.57 -11.14
N THR A 90 -23.54 -0.44 -11.67
CA THR A 90 -22.68 -1.56 -12.08
C THR A 90 -22.34 -2.46 -10.91
N PHE A 91 -21.90 -1.88 -9.79
CA PHE A 91 -21.54 -2.60 -8.58
C PHE A 91 -22.73 -3.33 -7.98
N GLY A 92 -23.88 -2.64 -7.85
CA GLY A 92 -25.10 -3.26 -7.34
C GLY A 92 -25.59 -4.43 -8.19
N ILE A 93 -25.56 -4.30 -9.53
CA ILE A 93 -25.90 -5.39 -10.45
C ILE A 93 -24.92 -6.55 -10.32
N ALA A 94 -23.60 -6.29 -10.23
CA ALA A 94 -22.60 -7.35 -10.08
C ALA A 94 -22.78 -8.15 -8.79
N VAL A 95 -23.05 -7.48 -7.67
CA VAL A 95 -23.33 -8.13 -6.39
C VAL A 95 -24.62 -8.96 -6.46
N LEU A 96 -25.69 -8.40 -7.03
CA LEU A 96 -26.95 -9.12 -7.23
C LEU A 96 -26.79 -10.32 -8.17
N ALA A 97 -26.02 -10.18 -9.25
CA ALA A 97 -25.70 -11.28 -10.16
C ALA A 97 -24.92 -12.39 -9.43
N GLY A 98 -23.99 -12.03 -8.54
CA GLY A 98 -23.31 -12.97 -7.64
C GLY A 98 -24.29 -13.73 -6.73
N PHE A 99 -25.25 -13.03 -6.11
CA PHE A 99 -26.32 -13.67 -5.35
C PHE A 99 -27.20 -14.57 -6.23
N GLY A 100 -27.48 -14.18 -7.47
CA GLY A 100 -28.23 -14.97 -8.45
C GLY A 100 -27.51 -16.25 -8.82
N ALA A 101 -26.21 -16.15 -9.13
CA ALA A 101 -25.34 -17.28 -9.42
C ALA A 101 -25.24 -18.25 -8.23
N TYR A 102 -25.08 -17.73 -7.01
CA TYR A 102 -25.13 -18.55 -5.80
C TYR A 102 -26.48 -19.26 -5.65
N THR A 103 -27.58 -18.53 -5.86
CA THR A 103 -28.95 -19.08 -5.75
C THR A 103 -29.16 -20.23 -6.74
N LEU A 104 -28.58 -20.18 -7.95
CA LEU A 104 -28.62 -21.28 -8.92
C LEU A 104 -27.92 -22.57 -8.44
N THR A 105 -27.03 -22.47 -7.45
CA THR A 105 -26.37 -23.65 -6.86
C THR A 105 -27.15 -24.29 -5.73
N VAL A 106 -28.19 -23.60 -5.21
CA VAL A 106 -28.99 -24.07 -4.07
C VAL A 106 -29.96 -25.16 -4.52
N VAL A 107 -29.97 -26.27 -3.79
CA VAL A 107 -30.86 -27.41 -4.05
C VAL A 107 -32.23 -27.15 -3.44
N ASP A 108 -33.09 -26.42 -4.16
CA ASP A 108 -34.47 -26.11 -3.76
C ASP A 108 -35.42 -26.21 -4.97
N MET A 109 -36.52 -26.97 -4.83
CA MET A 109 -37.48 -27.21 -5.92
C MET A 109 -38.12 -25.93 -6.49
N ARG A 110 -38.37 -24.91 -5.66
CA ARG A 110 -38.94 -23.63 -6.09
C ARG A 110 -37.93 -22.82 -6.90
N ILE A 111 -36.67 -22.80 -6.46
CA ILE A 111 -35.57 -22.17 -7.19
C ILE A 111 -35.39 -22.84 -8.56
N HIS A 112 -35.50 -24.17 -8.63
CA HIS A 112 -35.40 -24.91 -9.89
C HIS A 112 -36.55 -24.59 -10.86
N LYS A 113 -37.78 -24.45 -10.36
CA LYS A 113 -38.91 -24.01 -11.19
C LYS A 113 -38.65 -22.63 -11.80
N TRP A 114 -38.12 -21.69 -11.01
CA TRP A 114 -37.74 -20.38 -11.51
C TRP A 114 -36.57 -20.44 -12.49
N ALA A 115 -35.53 -21.21 -12.22
CA ALA A 115 -34.39 -21.37 -13.13
C ALA A 115 -34.82 -21.95 -14.47
N ARG A 116 -35.74 -22.93 -14.47
CA ARG A 116 -36.34 -23.48 -15.69
C ARG A 116 -37.18 -22.44 -16.43
N ARG A 117 -37.96 -21.62 -15.74
CA ARG A 117 -38.72 -20.51 -16.37
C ARG A 117 -37.81 -19.48 -17.01
N PHE A 118 -36.75 -19.06 -16.32
CA PHE A 118 -35.74 -18.16 -16.87
C PHE A 118 -35.05 -18.77 -18.08
N SER A 119 -34.70 -20.06 -18.02
CA SER A 119 -34.12 -20.79 -19.15
C SER A 119 -35.02 -20.77 -20.39
N TRP A 120 -36.25 -21.28 -20.28
CA TRP A 120 -37.18 -21.32 -21.41
C TRP A 120 -37.63 -19.93 -21.86
N GLY A 121 -37.76 -18.98 -20.93
CA GLY A 121 -38.06 -17.59 -21.23
C GLY A 121 -36.96 -16.93 -22.07
N SER A 122 -35.70 -17.05 -21.66
CA SER A 122 -34.56 -16.52 -22.41
C SER A 122 -34.36 -17.22 -23.76
N VAL A 123 -34.50 -18.55 -23.82
CA VAL A 123 -34.41 -19.30 -25.08
C VAL A 123 -35.55 -18.91 -26.02
N GLY A 124 -36.78 -18.83 -25.52
CA GLY A 124 -37.95 -18.45 -26.31
C GLY A 124 -37.84 -17.03 -26.84
N LEU A 125 -37.50 -16.07 -25.97
CA LEU A 125 -37.31 -14.68 -26.37
C LEU A 125 -36.16 -14.51 -27.37
N GLY A 126 -35.01 -15.14 -27.11
CA GLY A 126 -33.87 -15.14 -28.04
C GLY A 126 -34.25 -15.72 -29.41
N SER A 127 -34.95 -16.86 -29.44
CA SER A 127 -35.41 -17.49 -30.68
C SER A 127 -36.41 -16.61 -31.44
N LEU A 128 -37.35 -15.96 -30.74
CA LEU A 128 -38.31 -15.04 -31.34
C LEU A 128 -37.63 -13.80 -31.92
N ILE A 129 -36.63 -13.25 -31.23
CA ILE A 129 -35.85 -12.10 -31.73
C ILE A 129 -35.08 -12.48 -32.98
N LEU A 130 -34.42 -13.64 -33.00
CA LEU A 130 -33.68 -14.11 -34.17
C LEU A 130 -34.59 -14.41 -35.36
N LEU A 131 -35.76 -15.03 -35.10
CA LEU A 131 -36.77 -15.24 -36.13
C LEU A 131 -37.32 -13.92 -36.65
N GLY A 132 -37.64 -12.98 -35.74
CA GLY A 132 -38.10 -11.63 -36.10
C GLY A 132 -37.07 -10.86 -36.91
N LEU A 133 -35.78 -10.98 -36.57
CA LEU A 133 -34.68 -10.38 -37.32
C LEU A 133 -34.57 -11.01 -38.72
N LEU A 134 -34.64 -12.33 -38.83
CA LEU A 134 -34.62 -13.04 -40.12
C LEU A 134 -35.82 -12.65 -40.99
N LEU A 135 -37.03 -12.61 -40.42
CA LEU A 135 -38.24 -12.15 -41.11
C LEU A 135 -38.10 -10.68 -41.52
N SER A 136 -37.53 -9.83 -40.66
CA SER A 136 -37.31 -8.42 -40.99
C SER A 136 -36.37 -8.23 -42.17
N ARG A 137 -35.41 -9.15 -42.33
CA ARG A 137 -34.44 -9.14 -43.43
C ARG A 137 -35.03 -9.66 -44.73
N VAL A 138 -35.90 -10.68 -44.66
CA VAL A 138 -36.63 -11.25 -45.80
C VAL A 138 -37.68 -10.26 -46.32
N PHE A 139 -38.41 -9.62 -45.42
CA PHE A 139 -39.48 -8.66 -45.73
C PHE A 139 -39.02 -7.20 -45.57
N TYR A 140 -37.74 -6.91 -45.83
CA TYR A 140 -37.17 -5.58 -45.62
C TYR A 140 -37.93 -4.50 -46.41
N HIS A 141 -38.24 -4.74 -47.69
CA HIS A 141 -38.96 -3.77 -48.52
C HIS A 141 -40.35 -3.41 -47.99
N GLN A 142 -41.03 -4.35 -47.32
CA GLN A 142 -42.32 -4.08 -46.68
C GLN A 142 -42.18 -3.32 -45.36
N LEU A 143 -41.04 -3.48 -44.65
CA LEU A 143 -40.78 -2.88 -43.34
C LEU A 143 -39.99 -1.57 -43.41
N GLU A 144 -39.34 -1.28 -44.52
CA GLU A 144 -38.53 -0.08 -44.75
C GLU A 144 -39.27 1.23 -44.41
N PRO A 145 -40.57 1.43 -44.76
CA PRO A 145 -41.30 2.65 -44.36
C PRO A 145 -41.50 2.78 -42.84
N LEU A 146 -41.54 1.66 -42.12
CA LEU A 146 -41.63 1.65 -40.66
C LEU A 146 -40.27 1.95 -40.03
N ILE A 147 -39.20 1.33 -40.55
CA ILE A 147 -37.82 1.59 -40.13
C ILE A 147 -37.46 3.07 -40.38
N ALA A 148 -37.82 3.62 -41.54
CA ALA A 148 -37.61 5.03 -41.87
C ALA A 148 -38.36 5.98 -40.93
N ARG A 149 -39.59 5.62 -40.50
CA ARG A 149 -40.31 6.38 -39.47
C ARG A 149 -39.59 6.35 -38.12
N VAL A 150 -39.06 5.21 -37.72
CA VAL A 150 -38.26 5.10 -36.48
C VAL A 150 -36.96 5.90 -36.60
N PHE A 151 -36.23 5.77 -37.72
CA PHE A 151 -35.01 6.52 -38.03
C PHE A 151 -35.24 8.03 -37.96
N ASN A 152 -36.23 8.55 -38.68
CA ASN A 152 -36.55 9.99 -38.71
C ASN A 152 -37.12 10.50 -37.38
N GLY A 153 -37.70 9.62 -36.56
CA GLY A 153 -38.24 9.96 -35.24
C GLY A 153 -37.19 10.02 -34.14
N MET A 154 -35.98 9.47 -34.34
CA MET A 154 -34.90 9.53 -33.37
C MET A 154 -34.06 10.79 -33.56
N ALA A 155 -33.98 11.60 -32.51
CA ALA A 155 -33.12 12.78 -32.50
C ALA A 155 -31.68 12.40 -32.85
N GLN A 156 -31.07 13.16 -33.78
CA GLN A 156 -29.66 13.05 -34.18
C GLN A 156 -29.24 11.75 -34.87
N ALA A 157 -30.16 10.83 -35.17
CA ALA A 157 -29.83 9.63 -35.93
C ALA A 157 -29.29 9.97 -37.33
N ASN A 158 -29.75 11.08 -37.91
CA ASN A 158 -29.28 11.63 -39.18
C ASN A 158 -27.84 12.18 -39.15
N LEU A 159 -27.23 12.38 -37.98
CA LEU A 159 -25.81 12.72 -37.87
C LEU A 159 -24.91 11.47 -37.98
N GLY A 160 -25.43 10.30 -37.58
CA GLY A 160 -24.67 9.04 -37.54
C GLY A 160 -24.95 8.08 -38.69
N PHE A 161 -26.10 8.22 -39.36
CA PHE A 161 -26.49 7.34 -40.46
C PHE A 161 -27.03 8.16 -41.64
N ALA A 162 -26.57 7.82 -42.84
CA ALA A 162 -26.98 8.50 -44.08
C ALA A 162 -28.45 8.23 -44.45
N ASP A 163 -28.94 7.03 -44.15
CA ASP A 163 -30.31 6.61 -44.47
C ASP A 163 -30.83 5.52 -43.51
N ALA A 164 -32.12 5.18 -43.66
CA ALA A 164 -32.79 4.15 -42.87
C ALA A 164 -32.21 2.74 -43.09
N ARG A 165 -31.59 2.49 -44.26
CA ARG A 165 -31.00 1.19 -44.61
C ARG A 165 -29.68 0.97 -43.88
N MET A 166 -28.83 1.99 -43.83
CA MET A 166 -27.60 2.01 -43.06
C MET A 166 -27.91 1.85 -41.57
N PHE A 167 -28.91 2.60 -41.07
CA PHE A 167 -29.41 2.47 -39.70
C PHE A 167 -29.87 1.03 -39.39
N TYR A 168 -30.69 0.43 -40.27
CA TYR A 168 -31.15 -0.95 -40.11
C TYR A 168 -29.99 -1.95 -40.10
N ASN A 169 -29.05 -1.84 -41.04
CA ASN A 169 -27.93 -2.79 -41.14
C ASN A 169 -27.04 -2.74 -39.87
N TYR A 170 -26.79 -1.55 -39.35
CA TYR A 170 -26.07 -1.37 -38.10
C TYR A 170 -26.82 -2.02 -36.92
N GLN A 171 -28.11 -1.71 -36.75
CA GLN A 171 -28.89 -2.24 -35.64
C GLN A 171 -29.21 -3.73 -35.76
N ALA A 172 -29.32 -4.27 -36.96
CA ALA A 172 -29.56 -5.70 -37.21
C ALA A 172 -28.48 -6.56 -36.57
N THR A 173 -27.22 -6.12 -36.62
CA THR A 173 -26.09 -6.81 -35.98
C THR A 173 -26.21 -6.79 -34.45
N ASN A 174 -26.60 -5.64 -33.87
CA ASN A 174 -26.81 -5.52 -32.42
C ASN A 174 -27.96 -6.42 -31.93
N VAL A 175 -29.07 -6.47 -32.69
CA VAL A 175 -30.22 -7.33 -32.39
C VAL A 175 -29.86 -8.81 -32.52
N LEU A 176 -29.03 -9.19 -33.50
CA LEU A 176 -28.49 -10.54 -33.65
C LEU A 176 -27.69 -10.95 -32.41
N ILE A 177 -26.73 -10.10 -32.00
CA ILE A 177 -25.91 -10.33 -30.80
C ILE A 177 -26.81 -10.50 -29.57
N PHE A 178 -27.77 -9.59 -29.36
CA PHE A 178 -28.72 -9.66 -28.25
C PHE A 178 -29.49 -10.99 -28.23
N GLY A 179 -30.01 -11.44 -29.37
CA GLY A 179 -30.70 -12.72 -29.51
C GLY A 179 -29.79 -13.92 -29.18
N MET A 180 -28.56 -13.93 -29.69
CA MET A 180 -27.58 -15.01 -29.46
C MET A 180 -27.13 -15.10 -27.99
N ILE A 181 -26.85 -13.96 -27.35
CA ILE A 181 -26.47 -13.93 -25.93
C ILE A 181 -27.65 -14.31 -25.04
N LEU A 182 -28.90 -13.95 -25.41
CA LEU A 182 -30.10 -14.44 -24.71
C LEU A 182 -30.25 -15.96 -24.80
N LEU A 183 -29.99 -16.56 -25.97
CA LEU A 183 -29.96 -18.03 -26.11
C LEU A 183 -28.89 -18.65 -25.21
N GLY A 184 -27.67 -18.09 -25.21
CA GLY A 184 -26.59 -18.52 -24.32
C GLY A 184 -26.97 -18.42 -22.84
N THR A 185 -27.60 -17.31 -22.46
CA THR A 185 -28.10 -17.05 -21.09
C THR A 185 -29.12 -18.11 -20.69
N GLY A 186 -30.08 -18.40 -21.56
CA GLY A 186 -31.04 -19.47 -21.36
C GLY A 186 -30.41 -20.85 -21.23
N GLY A 187 -29.31 -21.10 -21.97
CA GLY A 187 -28.47 -22.30 -21.86
C GLY A 187 -27.77 -22.43 -20.50
N VAL A 188 -27.25 -21.34 -19.94
CA VAL A 188 -26.68 -21.32 -18.58
C VAL A 188 -27.75 -21.75 -17.56
N PHE A 189 -28.91 -21.08 -17.55
CA PHE A 189 -30.02 -21.45 -16.66
C PHE A 189 -30.53 -22.88 -16.89
N PHE A 190 -30.47 -23.39 -18.13
CA PHE A 190 -30.84 -24.77 -18.46
C PHE A 190 -29.92 -25.80 -17.80
N ILE A 191 -28.60 -25.60 -17.91
CA ILE A 191 -27.58 -26.48 -17.35
C ILE A 191 -27.73 -26.60 -15.82
N PHE A 192 -28.05 -25.49 -15.16
CA PHE A 192 -28.29 -25.47 -13.72
C PHE A 192 -29.69 -26.02 -13.34
N SER A 193 -30.74 -25.79 -14.14
CA SER A 193 -32.11 -26.25 -13.83
C SER A 193 -32.35 -27.74 -14.03
N LYS A 194 -31.59 -28.43 -14.90
CA LYS A 194 -31.74 -29.88 -15.18
C LYS A 194 -31.43 -30.80 -13.99
N ARG A 195 -30.89 -30.29 -12.87
CA ARG A 195 -30.16 -31.11 -11.89
C ARG A 195 -30.81 -31.33 -10.51
N ALA A 196 -32.02 -30.82 -10.24
CA ALA A 196 -32.77 -31.18 -9.02
C ALA A 196 -33.46 -32.55 -9.07
N LEU A 197 -33.45 -33.24 -10.22
CA LEU A 197 -34.21 -34.48 -10.41
C LEU A 197 -33.38 -35.76 -10.32
N ILE A 198 -32.04 -35.67 -10.21
CA ILE A 198 -31.16 -36.86 -10.18
C ILE A 198 -30.41 -36.91 -8.84
N ASN A 199 -31.08 -37.44 -7.83
CA ASN A 199 -30.42 -38.00 -6.64
C ASN A 199 -29.72 -39.29 -7.09
N THR A 200 -28.38 -39.37 -7.07
CA THR A 200 -27.63 -40.57 -6.58
C THR A 200 -26.10 -40.57 -6.78
N ASP A 201 -25.45 -39.76 -7.63
CA ASP A 201 -24.04 -40.07 -7.98
C ASP A 201 -23.03 -38.89 -7.84
N THR A 202 -22.43 -38.73 -6.65
CA THR A 202 -21.59 -37.58 -6.22
C THR A 202 -20.37 -37.28 -7.10
N SER A 203 -19.84 -38.25 -7.84
CA SER A 203 -18.61 -38.08 -8.65
C SER A 203 -18.81 -37.19 -9.90
N ASN A 204 -19.96 -37.32 -10.57
CA ASN A 204 -20.30 -36.54 -11.77
C ASN A 204 -20.83 -35.11 -11.47
N HIS A 205 -21.09 -34.81 -10.20
CA HIS A 205 -21.59 -33.50 -9.74
C HIS A 205 -20.50 -32.41 -9.81
N HIS A 206 -19.26 -32.80 -9.47
CA HIS A 206 -17.97 -32.14 -9.78
C HIS A 206 -17.92 -31.49 -11.17
N SER A 207 -17.79 -32.36 -12.16
CA SER A 207 -17.45 -32.00 -13.54
C SER A 207 -18.47 -31.07 -14.18
N SER A 208 -19.76 -31.32 -13.93
CA SER A 208 -20.81 -30.62 -14.67
C SER A 208 -21.19 -29.26 -14.06
N ARG A 209 -20.94 -29.03 -12.75
CA ARG A 209 -20.95 -27.69 -12.12
C ARG A 209 -19.84 -26.82 -12.69
N PHE A 210 -18.63 -27.37 -12.78
CA PHE A 210 -17.49 -26.69 -13.39
C PHE A 210 -17.79 -26.28 -14.85
N LYS A 211 -18.37 -27.17 -15.66
CA LYS A 211 -18.79 -26.83 -17.05
C LYS A 211 -19.78 -25.68 -17.14
N GLY A 212 -20.80 -25.64 -16.27
CA GLY A 212 -21.79 -24.55 -16.25
C GLY A 212 -21.18 -23.21 -15.81
N GLN A 213 -20.26 -23.25 -14.84
CA GLN A 213 -19.51 -22.07 -14.40
C GLN A 213 -18.58 -21.56 -15.50
N VAL A 214 -17.81 -22.44 -16.15
CA VAL A 214 -16.94 -22.09 -17.27
C VAL A 214 -17.76 -21.50 -18.42
N PHE A 215 -18.91 -22.10 -18.76
CA PHE A 215 -19.78 -21.56 -19.82
C PHE A 215 -20.33 -20.17 -19.47
N ALA A 216 -20.75 -19.95 -18.22
CA ALA A 216 -21.20 -18.63 -17.78
C ALA A 216 -20.08 -17.58 -17.85
N VAL A 217 -18.86 -17.93 -17.42
CA VAL A 217 -17.69 -17.03 -17.48
C VAL A 217 -17.34 -16.70 -18.93
N VAL A 218 -17.30 -17.70 -19.81
CA VAL A 218 -17.04 -17.49 -21.24
C VAL A 218 -18.12 -16.61 -21.86
N LEU A 219 -19.39 -16.87 -21.56
CA LEU A 219 -20.50 -16.07 -22.11
C LEU A 219 -20.44 -14.61 -21.65
N ILE A 220 -20.20 -14.36 -20.36
CA ILE A 220 -20.03 -12.99 -19.83
C ILE A 220 -18.84 -12.29 -20.49
N SER A 221 -17.72 -13.00 -20.62
CA SER A 221 -16.51 -12.43 -21.23
C SER A 221 -16.74 -12.08 -22.69
N LEU A 222 -17.37 -12.96 -23.46
CA LEU A 222 -17.73 -12.74 -24.85
C LEU A 222 -18.71 -11.57 -25.01
N ASP A 223 -19.77 -11.53 -24.20
CA ASP A 223 -20.78 -10.47 -24.23
C ASP A 223 -20.16 -9.08 -24.00
N LEU A 224 -19.33 -8.96 -22.96
CA LEU A 224 -18.63 -7.72 -22.63
C LEU A 224 -17.56 -7.36 -23.68
N MET A 225 -16.84 -8.34 -24.24
CA MET A 225 -15.87 -8.11 -25.33
C MET A 225 -16.56 -7.62 -26.60
N ILE A 226 -17.68 -8.25 -27.00
CA ILE A 226 -18.42 -7.85 -28.21
C ILE A 226 -18.94 -6.42 -28.07
N ALA A 227 -19.49 -6.07 -26.89
CA ALA A 227 -19.95 -4.71 -26.62
C ALA A 227 -18.84 -3.66 -26.63
N SER A 228 -17.58 -4.04 -26.34
CA SER A 228 -16.42 -3.14 -26.31
C SER A 228 -15.54 -3.20 -27.56
N TRP A 229 -15.74 -4.17 -28.47
CA TRP A 229 -14.85 -4.43 -29.60
C TRP A 229 -14.69 -3.23 -30.55
N GLY A 230 -15.78 -2.49 -30.79
CA GLY A 230 -15.80 -1.28 -31.62
C GLY A 230 -15.39 0.01 -30.88
N PHE A 231 -15.04 -0.07 -29.59
CA PHE A 231 -14.64 1.08 -28.77
C PHE A 231 -13.15 1.42 -28.92
N ASN A 232 -12.35 0.53 -29.52
CA ASN A 232 -10.98 0.86 -29.94
C ASN A 232 -11.07 1.88 -31.09
N PRO A 233 -10.39 3.03 -31.01
CA PRO A 233 -10.48 4.06 -32.04
C PRO A 233 -10.10 3.45 -33.40
N ALA A 234 -10.99 3.61 -34.38
CA ALA A 234 -10.73 3.24 -35.78
C ALA A 234 -9.72 4.20 -36.46
N SER A 235 -9.25 5.21 -35.75
CA SER A 235 -8.18 6.10 -36.16
C SER A 235 -6.88 5.32 -36.25
N ASP A 236 -6.15 5.52 -37.35
CA ASP A 236 -4.83 4.93 -37.53
C ASP A 236 -3.91 5.36 -36.37
N PRO A 237 -3.37 4.41 -35.57
CA PRO A 237 -2.42 4.71 -34.51
C PRO A 237 -1.22 5.52 -35.01
N ALA A 238 -0.84 5.40 -36.30
CA ALA A 238 0.23 6.19 -36.89
C ALA A 238 -0.03 7.71 -36.86
N LEU A 239 -1.29 8.15 -36.76
CA LEU A 239 -1.62 9.57 -36.54
C LEU A 239 -1.13 10.09 -35.19
N LEU A 240 -0.90 9.20 -34.23
CA LEU A 240 -0.23 9.56 -32.99
C LEU A 240 1.27 9.79 -33.25
N ASP A 241 1.92 9.09 -34.16
CA ASP A 241 3.37 9.23 -34.37
C ASP A 241 3.76 10.55 -35.06
N PHE A 242 2.80 11.31 -35.56
CA PHE A 242 3.04 12.64 -36.13
C PHE A 242 3.17 13.72 -35.04
N THR A 243 4.33 14.40 -35.02
CA THR A 243 4.56 15.60 -34.20
C THR A 243 4.45 16.84 -35.10
N PRO A 244 3.49 17.75 -34.86
CA PRO A 244 3.35 18.97 -35.65
C PRO A 244 4.60 19.87 -35.54
N PRO A 245 4.99 20.62 -36.60
CA PRO A 245 6.19 21.47 -36.59
C PRO A 245 6.23 22.48 -35.44
N ALA A 246 5.10 23.11 -35.12
CA ALA A 246 5.00 24.02 -33.98
C ALA A 246 5.26 23.33 -32.62
N ILE A 247 4.80 22.08 -32.45
CA ILE A 247 5.07 21.28 -31.26
C ILE A 247 6.54 20.87 -31.22
N GLN A 248 7.09 20.41 -32.35
CA GLN A 248 8.50 20.05 -32.44
C GLN A 248 9.41 21.24 -32.08
N TRP A 249 9.07 22.44 -32.57
CA TRP A 249 9.82 23.64 -32.24
C TRP A 249 9.84 23.95 -30.73
N LEU A 250 8.71 23.75 -30.03
CA LEU A 250 8.64 23.90 -28.57
C LEU A 250 9.45 22.80 -27.85
N LEU A 251 9.41 21.57 -28.34
CA LEU A 251 10.20 20.45 -27.80
C LEU A 251 11.70 20.70 -27.95
N ASP A 252 12.14 21.28 -29.07
CA ASP A 252 13.54 21.63 -29.31
C ASP A 252 14.03 22.67 -28.28
N ARG A 253 13.21 23.69 -27.96
CA ARG A 253 13.53 24.66 -26.89
C ARG A 253 13.68 23.99 -25.52
N GLN A 254 12.80 23.04 -25.20
CA GLN A 254 12.87 22.29 -23.96
C GLN A 254 14.12 21.39 -23.91
N ALA A 255 14.50 20.78 -25.05
CA ALA A 255 15.71 19.96 -25.18
C ALA A 255 17.00 20.78 -25.05
N GLU A 256 16.98 22.05 -25.47
CA GLU A 256 18.05 23.03 -25.25
C GLU A 256 18.15 23.49 -23.78
N GLY A 257 17.25 23.03 -22.91
CA GLY A 257 17.23 23.34 -21.48
C GLY A 257 16.41 24.59 -21.12
N GLU A 258 15.65 25.15 -22.06
CA GLU A 258 14.76 26.28 -21.75
C GLU A 258 13.54 25.80 -20.96
N GLN A 259 13.38 26.31 -19.73
CA GLN A 259 12.16 26.11 -18.95
C GLN A 259 11.14 27.19 -19.28
N PHE A 260 10.02 26.79 -19.86
CA PHE A 260 8.94 27.69 -20.22
C PHE A 260 7.57 27.06 -19.94
N ARG A 261 6.57 27.94 -19.83
CA ARG A 261 5.18 27.60 -20.08
C ARG A 261 4.68 28.32 -21.33
N TYR A 262 3.63 27.80 -21.92
CA TYR A 262 2.94 28.45 -23.02
C TYR A 262 1.44 28.58 -22.75
N ILE A 263 0.79 29.47 -23.50
CA ILE A 263 -0.67 29.65 -23.53
C ILE A 263 -1.11 29.80 -25.00
N THR A 264 -2.40 29.63 -25.31
CA THR A 264 -2.91 30.01 -26.63
C THR A 264 -3.67 31.34 -26.62
N LEU A 265 -3.66 31.99 -27.77
CA LEU A 265 -4.55 33.10 -28.11
C LEU A 265 -5.55 32.62 -29.16
N GLU A 266 -6.84 32.75 -28.87
CA GLU A 266 -7.94 32.31 -29.73
C GLU A 266 -8.80 33.49 -30.21
N ALA A 267 -9.46 33.32 -31.35
CA ALA A 267 -10.38 34.30 -31.91
C ALA A 267 -11.75 33.65 -32.22
N PRO A 268 -12.56 33.33 -31.19
CA PRO A 268 -13.83 32.62 -31.37
C PRO A 268 -14.82 33.36 -32.28
N ALA A 269 -14.81 34.70 -32.25
CA ALA A 269 -15.65 35.53 -33.12
C ALA A 269 -15.36 35.31 -34.62
N ARG A 270 -14.16 34.80 -34.96
CA ARG A 270 -13.72 34.48 -36.32
C ARG A 270 -13.80 32.98 -36.63
N GLY A 271 -14.34 32.16 -35.72
CA GLY A 271 -14.37 30.69 -35.84
C GLY A 271 -13.00 30.03 -35.67
N LEU A 272 -12.02 30.75 -35.08
CA LEU A 272 -10.67 30.29 -34.83
C LEU A 272 -10.51 29.95 -33.34
N ASP A 273 -11.19 28.88 -32.91
CA ASP A 273 -11.19 28.36 -31.55
C ASP A 273 -10.61 26.92 -31.49
N ASN A 274 -10.35 26.41 -30.29
CA ASN A 274 -9.86 25.04 -30.05
C ASN A 274 -8.40 24.75 -30.49
N MET A 275 -7.57 25.77 -30.63
CA MET A 275 -6.12 25.61 -30.80
C MET A 275 -5.53 24.84 -29.61
N LEU A 276 -4.86 23.71 -29.90
CA LEU A 276 -4.15 22.88 -28.92
C LEU A 276 -4.92 22.76 -27.59
N LYS A 277 -6.04 22.01 -27.56
CA LYS A 277 -6.83 21.83 -26.33
C LYS A 277 -5.91 21.48 -25.15
N ALA A 278 -6.12 22.12 -24.00
CA ALA A 278 -5.22 22.13 -22.83
C ALA A 278 -4.65 20.76 -22.40
N ASN A 279 -5.36 19.65 -22.62
CA ASN A 279 -4.91 18.30 -22.26
C ASN A 279 -4.10 17.59 -23.35
N VAL A 280 -4.13 18.07 -24.60
CA VAL A 280 -3.48 17.40 -25.75
C VAL A 280 -1.96 17.44 -25.61
N THR A 281 -1.43 18.52 -25.05
CA THR A 281 0.01 18.76 -24.95
C THR A 281 0.70 18.02 -23.81
N MET A 282 -0.07 17.47 -22.87
CA MET A 282 0.44 16.53 -21.86
C MET A 282 1.15 15.34 -22.50
N ARG A 283 0.70 14.90 -23.69
CA ARG A 283 1.32 13.83 -24.46
C ARG A 283 2.79 14.12 -24.83
N TYR A 284 3.07 15.38 -25.12
CA TYR A 284 4.41 15.85 -25.50
C TYR A 284 5.23 16.32 -24.29
N GLY A 285 4.64 16.32 -23.08
CA GLY A 285 5.31 16.83 -21.88
C GLY A 285 5.54 18.35 -21.89
N LEU A 286 4.75 19.10 -22.67
CA LEU A 286 4.81 20.56 -22.71
C LEU A 286 3.96 21.18 -21.60
N ASN A 287 4.48 22.24 -20.96
CA ASN A 287 3.80 22.92 -19.86
C ASN A 287 2.84 24.00 -20.36
N ASP A 288 1.54 23.68 -20.42
CA ASP A 288 0.46 24.63 -20.69
C ASP A 288 -0.03 25.26 -19.38
N VAL A 289 -0.17 26.59 -19.32
CA VAL A 289 -0.83 27.23 -18.17
C VAL A 289 -2.33 27.00 -18.14
N ARG A 290 -2.91 26.61 -19.28
CA ARG A 290 -4.30 26.15 -19.36
C ARG A 290 -4.33 24.72 -18.86
N GLY A 291 -5.10 24.49 -17.81
CA GLY A 291 -5.32 23.16 -17.24
C GLY A 291 -6.65 22.56 -17.71
N TYR A 292 -6.68 21.24 -17.84
CA TYR A 292 -7.91 20.45 -17.88
C TYR A 292 -7.91 19.47 -16.71
N ASP A 293 -8.74 19.71 -15.71
CA ASP A 293 -8.87 18.82 -14.56
C ASP A 293 -10.29 18.87 -13.99
N SER A 294 -10.80 17.73 -13.52
CA SER A 294 -12.07 17.66 -12.79
C SER A 294 -12.09 18.58 -11.55
N ILE A 295 -10.94 18.94 -11.01
CA ILE A 295 -10.80 19.85 -9.89
C ILE A 295 -9.73 20.90 -10.24
N ILE A 296 -10.12 22.17 -10.35
CA ILE A 296 -9.20 23.29 -10.52
C ILE A 296 -9.19 24.09 -9.21
N SER A 297 -8.01 24.44 -8.70
CA SER A 297 -7.90 25.26 -7.49
C SER A 297 -8.63 26.60 -7.64
N ALA A 298 -9.42 26.97 -6.64
CA ALA A 298 -10.11 28.26 -6.62
C ALA A 298 -9.13 29.42 -6.67
N ASP A 299 -7.96 29.29 -6.04
CA ASP A 299 -6.90 30.31 -6.05
C ASP A 299 -6.30 30.46 -7.44
N TYR A 300 -6.08 29.34 -8.16
CA TYR A 300 -5.60 29.38 -9.54
C TYR A 300 -6.64 30.02 -10.47
N VAL A 301 -7.93 29.72 -10.28
CA VAL A 301 -9.01 30.38 -11.03
C VAL A 301 -9.07 31.87 -10.69
N ALA A 302 -8.91 32.26 -9.43
CA ALA A 302 -8.89 33.66 -9.02
C ALA A 302 -7.71 34.41 -9.64
N PHE A 303 -6.52 33.80 -9.69
CA PHE A 303 -5.35 34.34 -10.36
C PHE A 303 -5.57 34.49 -11.87
N MET A 304 -6.06 33.43 -12.54
CA MET A 304 -6.32 33.47 -13.97
C MET A 304 -7.44 34.45 -14.35
N ARG A 305 -8.40 34.72 -13.44
CA ARG A 305 -9.39 35.79 -13.62
C ARG A 305 -8.80 37.20 -13.59
N GLN A 306 -7.67 37.39 -12.89
CA GLN A 306 -6.92 38.65 -12.93
C GLN A 306 -6.10 38.78 -14.22
N VAL A 307 -5.75 37.66 -14.86
CA VAL A 307 -5.14 37.67 -16.20
C VAL A 307 -6.17 38.05 -17.26
N GLN A 308 -7.29 37.33 -17.33
CA GLN A 308 -8.41 37.60 -18.24
C GLN A 308 -9.66 36.79 -17.81
N ILE A 309 -10.83 37.10 -18.39
CA ILE A 309 -12.07 36.36 -18.11
C ILE A 309 -11.94 34.83 -18.30
N GLN A 310 -12.66 34.05 -17.48
CA GLN A 310 -12.58 32.58 -17.46
C GLN A 310 -13.94 31.91 -17.82
N PRO A 311 -14.40 31.98 -19.09
CA PRO A 311 -15.72 31.47 -19.48
C PRO A 311 -15.79 29.93 -19.62
N GLN A 312 -14.66 29.21 -19.58
CA GLN A 312 -14.61 27.76 -19.84
C GLN A 312 -14.61 26.88 -18.59
N LEU A 313 -14.83 27.44 -17.39
CA LEU A 313 -14.78 26.69 -16.13
C LEU A 313 -15.82 25.57 -16.04
N ASP A 314 -17.01 25.75 -16.64
CA ASP A 314 -18.06 24.72 -16.71
C ASP A 314 -17.61 23.45 -17.47
N PHE A 315 -16.58 23.58 -18.31
CA PHE A 315 -15.98 22.47 -19.05
C PHE A 315 -14.77 21.87 -18.34
N ASN A 316 -14.48 22.27 -17.10
CA ASN A 316 -13.29 21.89 -16.34
C ASN A 316 -12.01 22.40 -17.00
N ARG A 317 -12.04 23.63 -17.53
CA ARG A 317 -10.92 24.23 -18.27
C ARG A 317 -10.61 25.63 -17.79
N VAL A 318 -9.32 25.91 -17.69
CA VAL A 318 -8.80 27.28 -17.66
C VAL A 318 -8.79 27.81 -19.10
N ALA A 319 -9.35 29.00 -19.29
CA ALA A 319 -9.56 29.58 -20.61
C ALA A 319 -8.25 30.01 -21.29
N PRO A 320 -8.21 30.00 -22.64
CA PRO A 320 -7.16 30.65 -23.41
C PRO A 320 -7.27 32.18 -23.33
N LEU A 321 -6.31 32.88 -23.92
CA LEU A 321 -6.42 34.32 -24.16
C LEU A 321 -7.35 34.58 -25.34
N TYR A 322 -8.06 35.71 -25.30
CA TYR A 322 -8.97 36.12 -26.38
C TYR A 322 -8.47 37.38 -27.11
N GLU A 323 -8.44 37.30 -28.44
CA GLU A 323 -7.99 38.38 -29.32
C GLU A 323 -8.82 39.68 -29.18
N ASP A 324 -10.14 39.56 -29.03
CA ASP A 324 -11.05 40.71 -28.91
C ASP A 324 -10.87 41.49 -27.59
N ARG A 325 -10.05 40.96 -26.66
CA ARG A 325 -9.84 41.48 -25.30
C ARG A 325 -8.36 41.62 -24.94
N LEU A 326 -7.48 41.84 -25.91
CA LEU A 326 -6.03 41.99 -25.68
C LEU A 326 -5.66 43.08 -24.65
N GLN A 327 -6.47 44.15 -24.56
CA GLN A 327 -6.24 45.26 -23.61
C GLN A 327 -6.55 44.88 -22.16
N GLU A 328 -7.34 43.83 -21.92
CA GLU A 328 -7.69 43.34 -20.58
C GLU A 328 -6.60 42.43 -19.99
N ILE A 329 -5.60 42.01 -20.79
CA ILE A 329 -4.61 41.02 -20.39
C ILE A 329 -3.60 41.61 -19.41
N ASN A 330 -3.50 41.02 -18.23
CA ASN A 330 -2.42 41.30 -17.30
C ASN A 330 -1.15 40.48 -17.65
N TRP A 331 -0.23 41.11 -18.37
CA TRP A 331 1.00 40.50 -18.88
C TRP A 331 2.02 40.17 -17.78
N ASP A 332 2.03 40.91 -16.68
CA ASP A 332 2.98 40.69 -15.58
C ASP A 332 2.62 39.43 -14.79
N LEU A 333 1.33 39.16 -14.61
CA LEU A 333 0.86 37.90 -14.03
C LEU A 333 1.20 36.67 -14.90
N LEU A 334 1.16 36.81 -16.24
CA LEU A 334 1.62 35.74 -17.14
C LEU A 334 3.13 35.49 -17.05
N ARG A 335 3.93 36.56 -16.88
CA ARG A 335 5.39 36.44 -16.66
C ARG A 335 5.71 35.71 -15.37
N LEU A 336 4.97 35.98 -14.30
CA LEU A 336 5.09 35.27 -13.02
C LEU A 336 4.82 33.75 -13.15
N LEU A 337 3.99 33.34 -14.12
CA LEU A 337 3.77 31.93 -14.47
C LEU A 337 4.82 31.34 -15.41
N ASN A 338 5.91 32.07 -15.68
CA ASN A 338 6.96 31.69 -16.62
C ASN A 338 6.41 31.41 -18.02
N VAL A 339 5.35 32.13 -18.44
CA VAL A 339 4.84 32.05 -19.80
C VAL A 339 5.83 32.75 -20.72
N ARG A 340 6.48 31.99 -21.61
CA ARG A 340 7.40 32.53 -22.62
C ARG A 340 6.84 32.46 -24.02
N TYR A 341 5.86 31.60 -24.28
CA TYR A 341 5.34 31.37 -25.63
C TYR A 341 3.82 31.49 -25.69
N ILE A 342 3.32 32.13 -26.74
CA ILE A 342 1.90 32.25 -27.06
C ILE A 342 1.67 31.61 -28.42
N VAL A 343 0.85 30.56 -28.46
CA VAL A 343 0.53 29.84 -29.70
C VAL A 343 -0.82 30.31 -30.24
N THR A 344 -0.87 30.68 -31.52
CA THR A 344 -2.09 31.23 -32.12
C THR A 344 -2.17 30.94 -33.62
N HIS A 345 -3.36 31.17 -34.19
CA HIS A 345 -3.59 30.94 -35.61
C HIS A 345 -2.85 32.00 -36.43
N PRO A 346 -2.30 31.70 -37.62
CA PRO A 346 -1.56 32.70 -38.41
C PRO A 346 -2.39 33.94 -38.78
N GLU A 347 -3.71 33.80 -38.83
CA GLU A 347 -4.66 34.90 -39.04
C GLU A 347 -4.84 35.82 -37.83
N VAL A 348 -4.28 35.46 -36.67
CA VAL A 348 -4.29 36.23 -35.43
C VAL A 348 -2.93 36.91 -35.25
N GLN A 349 -2.92 38.23 -35.31
CA GLN A 349 -1.71 39.04 -35.20
C GLN A 349 -1.81 40.02 -34.03
N PHE A 350 -0.70 40.22 -33.33
CA PHE A 350 -0.63 41.21 -32.25
C PHE A 350 -0.53 42.64 -32.82
N PRO A 351 -1.18 43.64 -32.20
CA PRO A 351 -1.06 45.03 -32.60
C PRO A 351 0.38 45.54 -32.40
N GLU A 352 0.80 46.50 -33.25
CA GLU A 352 2.15 47.11 -33.20
C GLU A 352 2.53 47.66 -31.83
N SER A 353 1.55 48.08 -31.03
CA SER A 353 1.75 48.56 -29.65
C SER A 353 2.36 47.50 -28.71
N LEU A 354 2.27 46.21 -29.05
CA LEU A 354 2.81 45.08 -28.29
C LEU A 354 4.01 44.41 -28.98
N THR A 355 4.22 44.65 -30.28
CA THR A 355 5.28 44.00 -31.06
C THR A 355 6.45 44.92 -31.41
N THR A 356 6.25 46.24 -31.44
CA THR A 356 7.28 47.23 -31.80
C THR A 356 7.10 48.56 -31.07
N SER A 357 7.92 48.79 -30.05
CA SER A 357 8.19 50.12 -29.49
C SER A 357 9.71 50.27 -29.34
N SER A 358 10.33 51.07 -30.21
CA SER A 358 11.74 51.47 -30.18
C SER A 358 12.09 52.43 -29.03
N ASP A 359 11.32 52.38 -27.94
CA ASP A 359 11.53 53.14 -26.72
C ASP A 359 11.90 52.16 -25.59
N PRO A 360 13.19 52.10 -25.19
CA PRO A 360 13.65 51.26 -24.08
C PRO A 360 12.98 51.58 -22.74
N ALA A 361 12.29 52.73 -22.61
CA ALA A 361 11.65 53.19 -21.38
C ALA A 361 10.14 52.87 -21.30
N ARG A 362 9.54 52.23 -22.31
CA ARG A 362 8.13 51.82 -22.28
C ARG A 362 7.96 50.43 -21.68
N PHE A 363 7.15 50.34 -20.61
CA PHE A 363 6.60 49.09 -20.08
C PHE A 363 5.20 48.83 -20.69
N PRO A 364 5.12 48.11 -21.83
CA PRO A 364 4.26 46.92 -21.96
C PRO A 364 4.99 45.78 -22.73
N PRO A 365 4.49 44.52 -22.76
CA PRO A 365 5.34 43.39 -23.14
C PRO A 365 5.88 43.49 -24.56
N GLN A 366 7.19 43.22 -24.71
CA GLN A 366 7.80 43.00 -26.01
C GLN A 366 7.46 41.57 -26.46
N ILE A 367 6.53 41.46 -27.41
CA ILE A 367 6.12 40.19 -28.01
C ILE A 367 6.75 40.11 -29.41
N GLU A 368 7.57 39.08 -29.65
CA GLU A 368 8.24 38.87 -30.94
C GLU A 368 7.74 37.59 -31.61
N LEU A 369 7.57 37.60 -32.93
CA LEU A 369 7.24 36.38 -33.66
C LEU A 369 8.47 35.45 -33.68
N ALA A 370 8.33 34.26 -33.10
CA ALA A 370 9.44 33.31 -32.94
C ALA A 370 9.41 32.19 -34.00
N PHE A 371 8.21 31.72 -34.36
CA PHE A 371 8.02 30.66 -35.34
C PHE A 371 6.64 30.74 -35.98
N CYS A 372 6.53 30.40 -37.26
CA CYS A 372 5.26 30.10 -37.90
C CYS A 372 5.43 28.84 -38.75
N ASP A 373 4.42 27.97 -38.71
CA ASP A 373 4.39 26.75 -39.49
C ASP A 373 4.40 27.08 -41.00
N PRO A 374 5.28 26.44 -41.81
CA PRO A 374 5.30 26.63 -43.26
C PRO A 374 3.94 26.38 -43.94
N ASP A 375 3.14 25.46 -43.39
CA ASP A 375 1.84 25.08 -43.95
C ASP A 375 0.69 25.96 -43.42
N GLY A 376 1.00 26.97 -42.60
CA GLY A 376 0.01 27.91 -42.06
C GLY A 376 -0.89 27.31 -40.96
N ALA A 377 -0.42 26.30 -40.22
CA ALA A 377 -1.21 25.67 -39.16
C ALA A 377 -1.21 26.46 -37.83
N ALA A 378 -0.06 27.00 -37.42
CA ALA A 378 0.09 27.75 -36.18
C ALA A 378 1.29 28.71 -36.21
N CYS A 379 1.21 29.79 -35.43
CA CYS A 379 2.30 30.71 -35.15
C CYS A 379 2.57 30.77 -33.64
N ILE A 380 3.84 30.96 -33.28
CA ILE A 380 4.35 31.04 -31.91
C ILE A 380 5.00 32.41 -31.73
N TYR A 381 4.48 33.16 -30.78
CA TYR A 381 5.06 34.43 -30.34
C TYR A 381 5.79 34.24 -29.01
N ARG A 382 6.94 34.89 -28.86
CA ARG A 382 7.74 34.88 -27.65
C ARG A 382 7.47 36.12 -26.80
N LEU A 383 7.17 35.90 -25.53
CA LEU A 383 7.03 36.93 -24.50
C LEU A 383 8.35 37.09 -23.74
N ARG A 384 8.91 38.30 -23.71
CA ARG A 384 10.13 38.57 -22.91
C ARG A 384 9.83 38.67 -21.41
N GLY A 385 10.71 38.06 -20.60
CA GLY A 385 10.79 38.26 -19.14
C GLY A 385 10.24 37.14 -18.26
N GLY A 386 9.71 36.04 -18.80
CA GLY A 386 9.31 34.89 -17.97
C GLY A 386 10.52 34.17 -17.37
N LEU A 387 10.53 33.93 -16.05
CA LEU A 387 11.59 33.18 -15.36
C LEU A 387 11.00 32.06 -14.50
N PRO A 388 11.62 30.87 -14.46
CA PRO A 388 11.13 29.75 -13.65
C PRO A 388 11.30 29.99 -12.14
N ALA A 389 12.31 30.77 -11.76
CA ALA A 389 12.54 31.24 -10.40
C ALA A 389 13.21 32.62 -10.44
N GLN A 390 12.94 33.44 -9.44
CA GLN A 390 13.48 34.80 -9.33
C GLN A 390 13.69 35.18 -7.87
N LEU A 391 14.72 35.97 -7.61
CA LEU A 391 14.95 36.59 -6.31
C LEU A 391 14.30 37.96 -6.27
N ILE A 392 13.50 38.22 -5.25
CA ILE A 392 12.79 39.50 -5.06
C ILE A 392 13.17 40.07 -3.70
N GLU A 393 13.58 41.33 -3.68
CA GLU A 393 13.75 42.08 -2.45
C GLU A 393 12.42 42.77 -2.09
N VAL A 394 11.97 42.59 -0.85
CA VAL A 394 10.78 43.27 -0.31
C VAL A 394 11.18 44.06 0.92
N GLN A 395 10.78 45.34 0.98
CA GLN A 395 11.02 46.19 2.13
C GLN A 395 9.69 46.68 2.74
N PRO A 396 9.43 46.46 4.05
CA PRO A 396 10.23 45.66 5.00
C PRO A 396 10.22 44.16 4.66
N ALA A 397 11.24 43.41 5.09
CA ALA A 397 11.44 42.00 4.74
C ALA A 397 10.27 41.06 5.13
N ASP A 398 9.43 41.49 6.07
CA ASP A 398 8.26 40.75 6.57
C ASP A 398 6.92 41.19 5.94
N ALA A 399 6.94 42.05 4.92
CA ALA A 399 5.72 42.48 4.23
C ALA A 399 5.13 41.33 3.38
N PRO A 400 3.79 41.23 3.26
CA PRO A 400 3.15 40.23 2.42
C PRO A 400 3.50 40.43 0.94
N LEU A 401 3.79 39.32 0.24
CA LEU A 401 4.08 39.29 -1.20
C LEU A 401 2.79 39.45 -2.02
N GLU A 402 2.32 40.69 -2.16
CA GLU A 402 1.14 41.08 -2.95
C GLU A 402 1.51 41.66 -4.32
N ALA A 403 0.57 41.61 -5.28
CA ALA A 403 0.81 41.98 -6.69
C ALA A 403 1.20 43.46 -6.90
N ASP A 404 0.87 44.35 -5.97
CA ASP A 404 1.16 45.79 -6.08
C ASP A 404 2.66 46.11 -5.99
N PHE A 405 3.51 45.16 -5.58
CA PHE A 405 4.97 45.32 -5.44
C PHE A 405 5.79 44.88 -6.66
N ILE A 406 5.15 44.49 -7.78
CA ILE A 406 5.83 43.90 -8.97
C ILE A 406 6.69 44.93 -9.74
N THR A 407 6.60 46.23 -9.43
CA THR A 407 7.15 47.32 -10.24
C THR A 407 8.69 47.48 -10.22
N ALA A 408 9.42 46.71 -9.40
CA ALA A 408 10.88 46.77 -9.36
C ALA A 408 11.54 45.39 -9.18
N THR A 409 11.41 44.52 -10.17
CA THR A 409 12.22 43.27 -10.22
C THR A 409 13.58 43.58 -10.86
N GLY A 410 14.58 43.81 -10.02
CA GLY A 410 15.98 43.74 -10.43
C GLY A 410 16.31 42.29 -10.79
N ASN A 411 16.66 42.04 -12.06
CA ASN A 411 17.04 40.73 -12.53
C ASN A 411 18.43 40.40 -11.95
N ILE A 412 18.54 39.42 -11.06
CA ILE A 412 19.85 38.86 -10.68
C ILE A 412 20.05 37.62 -11.56
N ASP A 413 20.88 37.76 -12.58
CA ASP A 413 21.35 36.63 -13.39
C ASP A 413 22.12 35.65 -12.48
N GLY A 414 21.76 34.35 -12.49
CA GLY A 414 22.51 33.32 -11.75
C GLY A 414 21.72 32.12 -11.19
N LEU A 415 20.38 32.17 -11.15
CA LEU A 415 19.57 31.05 -10.65
C LEU A 415 19.49 29.90 -11.67
N ARG A 416 19.87 28.69 -11.25
CA ARG A 416 19.69 27.47 -12.04
C ARG A 416 18.70 26.53 -11.35
N MET A 417 17.52 26.39 -11.95
CA MET A 417 16.50 25.45 -11.49
C MET A 417 16.62 24.13 -12.24
N THR A 418 16.74 23.03 -11.50
CA THR A 418 16.77 21.67 -12.01
C THR A 418 15.55 20.91 -11.53
N THR A 419 14.82 20.28 -12.46
CA THR A 419 13.68 19.43 -12.14
C THR A 419 14.16 18.01 -11.88
N LEU A 420 14.05 17.54 -10.63
CA LEU A 420 14.50 16.20 -10.23
C LEU A 420 13.41 15.14 -10.44
N SER A 421 12.15 15.48 -10.12
CA SER A 421 10.99 14.63 -10.37
C SER A 421 9.73 15.49 -10.53
N THR A 422 8.57 14.91 -10.80
CA THR A 422 7.30 15.67 -10.90
C THR A 422 6.97 16.44 -9.62
N ARG A 423 7.35 15.92 -8.45
CA ARG A 423 7.10 16.50 -7.13
C ARG A 423 8.29 17.25 -6.53
N GLU A 424 9.43 17.28 -7.23
CA GLU A 424 10.69 17.73 -6.64
C GLU A 424 11.47 18.63 -7.59
N ARG A 425 12.00 19.71 -7.03
CA ARG A 425 12.82 20.70 -7.73
C ARG A 425 14.04 21.03 -6.88
N ALA A 426 15.15 21.34 -7.53
CA ALA A 426 16.33 21.89 -6.90
C ALA A 426 16.64 23.25 -7.55
N VAL A 427 16.92 24.26 -6.73
CA VAL A 427 17.35 25.57 -7.20
C VAL A 427 18.72 25.84 -6.61
N GLU A 428 19.71 26.02 -7.48
CA GLU A 428 21.03 26.51 -7.10
C GLU A 428 20.95 28.03 -6.97
N VAL A 429 21.38 28.54 -5.81
CA VAL A 429 21.32 29.96 -5.47
C VAL A 429 22.69 30.43 -5.00
N ASP A 430 23.15 31.54 -5.59
CA ASP A 430 24.32 32.29 -5.14
C ASP A 430 23.86 33.62 -4.52
N LEU A 431 24.09 33.78 -3.22
CA LEU A 431 23.72 34.97 -2.44
C LEU A 431 24.92 35.85 -2.09
N THR A 432 26.06 35.69 -2.78
CA THR A 432 27.29 36.45 -2.48
C THR A 432 27.04 37.97 -2.52
N GLY A 433 27.14 38.64 -1.37
CA GLY A 433 26.99 40.10 -1.28
C GLY A 433 25.54 40.62 -1.38
N VAL A 434 24.56 39.72 -1.28
CA VAL A 434 23.14 40.04 -1.43
C VAL A 434 22.45 40.11 -0.06
N ALA A 435 21.56 41.09 0.14
CA ALA A 435 20.75 41.21 1.36
C ALA A 435 19.62 40.16 1.41
N THR A 436 18.76 40.20 2.44
CA THR A 436 17.60 39.30 2.57
C THR A 436 16.71 39.36 1.33
N GLN A 437 16.43 38.21 0.72
CA GLN A 437 15.60 38.11 -0.48
C GLN A 437 14.58 36.97 -0.38
N TRP A 438 13.52 37.08 -1.17
CA TRP A 438 12.54 36.04 -1.39
C TRP A 438 12.83 35.31 -2.69
N LEU A 439 13.11 34.02 -2.62
CA LEU A 439 13.13 33.16 -3.79
C LEU A 439 11.69 32.81 -4.16
N VAL A 440 11.19 33.41 -5.23
CA VAL A 440 9.86 33.13 -5.77
C VAL A 440 9.99 32.16 -6.93
N ILE A 441 9.28 31.06 -6.83
CA ILE A 441 9.28 29.99 -7.83
C ILE A 441 7.96 30.03 -8.57
N SER A 442 8.04 29.91 -9.90
CA SER A 442 6.89 29.93 -10.80
C SER A 442 6.09 28.62 -10.74
N GLU A 443 5.77 28.12 -9.55
CA GLU A 443 5.01 26.90 -9.32
C GLU A 443 3.88 27.18 -8.34
N ALA A 444 2.75 26.48 -8.51
CA ALA A 444 1.59 26.72 -7.68
C ALA A 444 1.85 26.30 -6.22
N TYR A 445 1.60 27.20 -5.28
CA TYR A 445 1.60 26.93 -3.86
C TYR A 445 0.37 26.10 -3.48
N ALA A 446 0.62 25.11 -2.64
CA ALA A 446 -0.39 24.32 -1.98
C ALA A 446 0.15 23.86 -0.63
N PRO A 447 -0.70 23.68 0.39
CA PRO A 447 -0.25 23.08 1.65
C PRO A 447 0.43 21.72 1.40
N GLY A 448 1.62 21.54 1.98
CA GLY A 448 2.41 20.30 1.85
C GLY A 448 3.68 20.41 1.00
N TRP A 449 3.98 21.57 0.42
CA TRP A 449 5.34 21.88 -0.04
C TRP A 449 6.27 22.06 1.15
N ARG A 450 7.45 21.45 1.08
CA ARG A 450 8.55 21.62 2.04
C ARG A 450 9.80 22.01 1.27
N ALA A 451 10.57 22.94 1.82
CA ALA A 451 11.85 23.33 1.27
C ALA A 451 12.97 22.86 2.20
N PHE A 452 14.08 22.48 1.60
CA PHE A 452 15.27 22.05 2.29
C PHE A 452 16.46 22.79 1.70
N VAL A 453 17.34 23.33 2.53
CA VAL A 453 18.57 23.97 2.10
C VAL A 453 19.75 23.09 2.44
N ARG A 454 20.79 23.13 1.61
CA ARG A 454 22.13 22.60 1.89
C ARG A 454 23.21 23.42 1.18
N PRO A 455 24.44 23.52 1.71
CA PRO A 455 25.56 24.09 0.97
C PRO A 455 25.90 23.23 -0.26
N VAL A 456 26.46 23.87 -1.28
CA VAL A 456 26.98 23.18 -2.48
C VAL A 456 28.19 22.31 -2.08
N GLY A 457 28.32 21.12 -2.69
CA GLY A 457 29.43 20.18 -2.47
C GLY A 457 29.05 18.88 -1.73
N VAL A 458 30.02 17.96 -1.60
CA VAL A 458 29.87 16.64 -0.95
C VAL A 458 30.91 16.41 0.16
N ASN A 459 30.61 15.51 1.09
CA ASN A 459 31.50 15.06 2.16
C ASN A 459 32.56 14.08 1.61
N ALA A 460 33.56 13.75 2.44
CA ALA A 460 34.63 12.80 2.10
C ALA A 460 34.10 11.41 1.69
N ASP A 461 32.91 11.03 2.14
CA ASP A 461 32.25 9.77 1.81
C ASP A 461 31.38 9.84 0.52
N GLY A 462 31.38 10.99 -0.17
CA GLY A 462 30.58 11.23 -1.40
C GLY A 462 29.13 11.65 -1.15
N GLU A 463 28.72 11.76 0.12
CA GLU A 463 27.36 12.14 0.51
C GLU A 463 27.18 13.66 0.64
N PRO A 464 26.04 14.25 0.25
CA PRO A 464 25.77 15.67 0.44
C PRO A 464 25.63 16.05 1.93
N ALA A 465 25.81 17.33 2.24
CA ALA A 465 25.56 17.87 3.58
C ALA A 465 24.12 17.60 4.05
N GLN A 466 23.93 17.49 5.37
CA GLN A 466 22.60 17.30 5.97
C GLN A 466 21.68 18.47 5.59
N GLU A 467 20.49 18.13 5.09
CA GLU A 467 19.48 19.12 4.71
C GLU A 467 18.83 19.76 5.94
N ARG A 468 18.59 21.06 5.88
CA ARG A 468 17.86 21.84 6.89
C ARG A 468 16.55 22.35 6.30
N GLU A 469 15.45 22.23 7.05
CA GLU A 469 14.13 22.63 6.58
C GLU A 469 13.97 24.16 6.54
N LEU A 470 13.30 24.65 5.50
CA LEU A 470 12.89 26.05 5.32
C LEU A 470 11.38 26.13 5.10
N ASP A 471 10.79 27.23 5.55
CA ASP A 471 9.37 27.51 5.35
C ASP A 471 9.09 27.89 3.90
N VAL A 472 8.05 27.27 3.32
CA VAL A 472 7.49 27.64 2.02
C VAL A 472 6.21 28.43 2.28
N VAL A 473 6.15 29.66 1.76
CA VAL A 473 4.97 30.53 1.88
C VAL A 473 4.34 30.78 0.52
N GLN A 474 3.09 31.24 0.55
CA GLN A 474 2.36 31.67 -0.63
C GLN A 474 2.75 33.11 -1.00
N ALA A 475 3.02 33.34 -2.28
CA ALA A 475 3.34 34.65 -2.84
C ALA A 475 2.48 34.95 -4.07
N PHE A 476 2.11 36.22 -4.27
CA PHE A 476 1.32 36.67 -5.41
C PHE A 476 0.05 35.84 -5.64
N GLY A 477 -0.59 35.41 -4.56
CA GLY A 477 -1.83 34.64 -4.56
C GLY A 477 -1.70 33.16 -4.94
N ILE A 478 -0.72 32.73 -5.74
CA ILE A 478 -0.60 31.31 -6.14
C ILE A 478 0.82 30.77 -6.21
N LEU A 479 1.86 31.58 -6.09
CA LEU A 479 3.25 31.13 -6.27
C LEU A 479 3.88 30.67 -4.96
N GLN A 480 4.93 29.87 -5.06
CA GLN A 480 5.75 29.47 -3.92
C GLN A 480 6.83 30.52 -3.68
N ALA A 481 7.08 30.86 -2.41
CA ALA A 481 8.20 31.69 -2.02
C ALA A 481 8.93 31.11 -0.80
N ILE A 482 10.24 31.31 -0.77
CA ILE A 482 11.13 30.92 0.33
C ILE A 482 11.96 32.12 0.73
N ARG A 483 12.02 32.40 2.03
CA ARG A 483 12.86 33.46 2.55
C ARG A 483 14.31 33.00 2.62
N LEU A 484 15.20 33.76 2.00
CA LEU A 484 16.64 33.53 2.01
C LEU A 484 17.36 34.69 2.68
N ASN A 485 17.86 34.45 3.88
CA ASN A 485 18.74 35.36 4.60
C ASN A 485 20.10 34.67 4.78
N PRO A 486 21.18 35.17 4.17
CA PRO A 486 22.49 34.55 4.27
C PRO A 486 22.97 34.33 5.71
N ALA A 487 22.65 35.23 6.64
CA ALA A 487 23.04 35.09 8.05
C ALA A 487 22.30 33.94 8.74
N ASP A 488 20.99 33.85 8.55
CA ASP A 488 20.15 32.80 9.15
C ASP A 488 20.50 31.43 8.55
N LEU A 489 20.67 31.37 7.22
CA LEU A 489 21.05 30.14 6.52
C LEU A 489 22.42 29.63 6.96
N ASN A 490 23.37 30.52 7.21
CA ASN A 490 24.70 30.12 7.68
C ASN A 490 24.64 29.61 9.13
N ALA A 491 23.83 30.24 9.99
CA ALA A 491 23.64 29.82 11.37
C ALA A 491 23.00 28.42 11.52
N LEU A 492 22.19 27.97 10.55
CA LEU A 492 21.61 26.60 10.53
C LEU A 492 22.65 25.48 10.48
N TYR A 493 23.90 25.80 10.17
CA TYR A 493 25.02 24.85 10.01
C TYR A 493 26.12 25.03 11.06
N ASP A 494 25.98 25.97 12.01
CA ASP A 494 27.02 26.24 13.01
C ASP A 494 27.31 25.02 13.90
N ASP A 495 26.30 24.18 14.17
CA ASP A 495 26.42 22.97 14.99
C ASP A 495 27.22 21.84 14.31
N ILE A 496 27.22 21.81 12.97
CA ILE A 496 27.90 20.78 12.18
C ILE A 496 29.05 21.32 11.32
N ARG A 497 29.40 22.60 11.44
CA ARG A 497 30.37 23.29 10.56
C ARG A 497 31.72 22.56 10.49
N GLU A 498 32.21 22.05 11.61
CA GLU A 498 33.49 21.32 11.68
C GLU A 498 33.45 19.95 10.98
N SER A 499 32.25 19.38 10.80
CA SER A 499 32.06 18.10 10.10
C SER A 499 31.87 18.25 8.58
N LEU A 500 31.64 19.46 8.09
CA LEU A 500 31.49 19.76 6.67
C LEU A 500 32.83 19.67 5.94
N SER A 501 32.81 19.29 4.66
CA SER A 501 34.03 19.31 3.83
C SER A 501 34.53 20.74 3.59
N THR A 502 35.81 20.91 3.28
CA THR A 502 36.39 22.23 2.99
C THR A 502 35.66 22.94 1.84
N GLU A 503 35.19 22.18 0.85
CA GLU A 503 34.39 22.71 -0.26
C GLU A 503 33.04 23.28 0.24
N GLN A 504 32.34 22.54 1.09
CA GLN A 504 31.06 22.98 1.66
C GLN A 504 31.22 24.14 2.63
N GLN A 505 32.28 24.18 3.43
CA GLN A 505 32.57 25.32 4.31
C GLN A 505 32.83 26.59 3.47
N THR A 506 33.50 26.45 2.33
CA THR A 506 33.74 27.55 1.40
C THR A 506 32.45 28.00 0.72
N ALA A 507 31.61 27.06 0.25
CA ALA A 507 30.30 27.35 -0.32
C ALA A 507 29.40 28.07 0.68
N LEU A 508 29.39 27.61 1.94
CA LEU A 508 28.64 28.22 3.03
C LEU A 508 29.13 29.65 3.32
N ALA A 509 30.44 29.88 3.35
CA ALA A 509 31.03 31.21 3.55
C ALA A 509 30.71 32.17 2.38
N ASN A 510 30.64 31.64 1.16
CA ASN A 510 30.30 32.41 -0.04
C ASN A 510 28.78 32.55 -0.25
N GLY A 511 27.93 31.96 0.62
CA GLY A 511 26.48 32.04 0.46
C GLY A 511 25.94 31.26 -0.74
N GLN A 512 26.59 30.16 -1.11
CA GLN A 512 26.19 29.26 -2.21
C GLN A 512 25.42 28.06 -1.67
N TYR A 513 24.15 27.95 -2.09
CA TYR A 513 23.20 26.98 -1.56
C TYR A 513 22.46 26.23 -2.66
N ILE A 514 22.01 25.01 -2.32
CA ILE A 514 21.03 24.25 -3.09
C ILE A 514 19.75 24.17 -2.27
N ILE A 515 18.66 24.66 -2.84
CA ILE A 515 17.34 24.63 -2.23
C ILE A 515 16.52 23.56 -2.94
N ARG A 516 16.19 22.50 -2.21
CA ARG A 516 15.38 21.39 -2.68
C ARG A 516 13.94 21.57 -2.20
N LEU A 517 13.01 21.70 -3.13
CA LEU A 517 11.57 21.72 -2.84
C LEU A 517 10.99 20.35 -3.13
N ILE A 518 10.17 19.85 -2.21
CA ILE A 518 9.43 18.60 -2.37
C ILE A 518 7.96 18.78 -1.97
N TYR A 519 7.06 18.32 -2.85
CA TYR A 519 5.63 18.28 -2.55
C TYR A 519 5.27 16.94 -1.91
N SER A 520 4.86 16.99 -0.64
CA SER A 520 4.41 15.82 0.12
C SER A 520 3.15 16.17 0.93
N PRO A 521 1.98 16.30 0.29
CA PRO A 521 0.76 16.70 0.98
C PRO A 521 0.26 15.61 1.91
N THR A 522 -0.31 16.03 3.04
CA THR A 522 -0.92 15.13 4.05
C THR A 522 -2.02 14.27 3.44
N SER A 523 -2.77 14.80 2.46
CA SER A 523 -3.81 14.05 1.73
C SER A 523 -3.26 12.82 1.01
N PHE A 524 -2.08 12.92 0.40
CA PHE A 524 -1.41 11.78 -0.24
C PHE A 524 -0.97 10.75 0.78
N GLN A 525 -0.39 11.20 1.91
CA GLN A 525 0.03 10.30 2.99
C GLN A 525 -1.17 9.55 3.59
N VAL A 526 -2.27 10.25 3.84
CA VAL A 526 -3.53 9.66 4.34
C VAL A 526 -4.18 8.73 3.29
N GLY A 527 -4.16 9.11 2.01
CA GLY A 527 -4.69 8.28 0.93
C GLY A 527 -3.90 6.98 0.72
N ALA A 528 -2.57 7.07 0.74
CA ALA A 528 -1.68 5.91 0.68
C ALA A 528 -1.91 4.98 1.88
N PHE A 529 -2.08 5.54 3.08
CA PHE A 529 -2.44 4.77 4.27
C PHE A 529 -3.81 4.10 4.17
N GLY A 530 -4.84 4.84 3.78
CA GLY A 530 -6.19 4.32 3.60
C GLY A 530 -6.22 3.17 2.58
N THR A 531 -5.41 3.28 1.53
CA THR A 531 -5.22 2.21 0.53
C THR A 531 -4.53 0.98 1.13
N ALA A 532 -3.43 1.17 1.89
CA ALA A 532 -2.72 0.08 2.54
C ALA A 532 -3.58 -0.66 3.58
N ILE A 533 -4.34 0.09 4.41
CA ILE A 533 -5.32 -0.48 5.34
C ILE A 533 -6.42 -1.23 4.58
N SER A 534 -6.97 -0.64 3.52
CA SER A 534 -8.01 -1.29 2.72
C SER A 534 -7.49 -2.61 2.12
N ALA A 535 -6.26 -2.62 1.60
CA ALA A 535 -5.62 -3.83 1.11
C ALA A 535 -5.42 -4.88 2.22
N ALA A 536 -4.96 -4.47 3.41
CA ALA A 536 -4.82 -5.35 4.56
C ALA A 536 -6.16 -5.94 5.03
N LEU A 537 -7.21 -5.12 5.08
CA LEU A 537 -8.58 -5.55 5.40
C LEU A 537 -9.14 -6.49 4.34
N LEU A 538 -8.90 -6.23 3.05
CA LEU A 538 -9.31 -7.13 1.97
C LEU A 538 -8.57 -8.47 2.05
N MET A 539 -7.26 -8.47 2.32
CA MET A 539 -6.48 -9.69 2.56
C MET A 539 -7.01 -10.45 3.78
N PHE A 540 -7.41 -9.75 4.84
CA PHE A 540 -8.04 -10.36 6.00
C PHE A 540 -9.39 -10.99 5.69
N ILE A 541 -10.28 -10.25 5.03
CA ILE A 541 -11.58 -10.77 4.59
C ILE A 541 -11.37 -11.97 3.67
N GLY A 542 -10.39 -11.91 2.77
CA GLY A 542 -9.96 -13.04 1.94
C GLY A 542 -9.47 -14.23 2.77
N GLY A 543 -8.66 -14.00 3.81
CA GLY A 543 -8.20 -15.03 4.74
C GLY A 543 -9.33 -15.65 5.56
N VAL A 544 -10.28 -14.85 6.05
CA VAL A 544 -11.49 -15.30 6.76
C VAL A 544 -12.40 -16.07 5.81
N TRP A 545 -12.52 -15.64 4.55
CA TRP A 545 -13.26 -16.36 3.52
C TRP A 545 -12.59 -17.71 3.19
N LEU A 546 -11.28 -17.73 2.97
CA LEU A 546 -10.48 -18.95 2.76
C LEU A 546 -10.66 -19.90 3.95
N TRP A 547 -10.64 -19.40 5.18
CA TRP A 547 -10.97 -20.18 6.37
C TRP A 547 -12.39 -20.77 6.32
N GLY A 548 -13.39 -19.96 5.97
CA GLY A 548 -14.76 -20.43 5.78
C GLY A 548 -14.87 -21.53 4.74
N VAL A 549 -14.04 -21.48 3.69
CA VAL A 549 -13.98 -22.48 2.61
C VAL A 549 -13.24 -23.75 3.01
N PHE A 550 -12.09 -23.64 3.68
CA PHE A 550 -11.20 -24.78 3.97
C PHE A 550 -11.46 -25.44 5.33
N VAL A 551 -12.04 -24.72 6.29
CA VAL A 551 -12.26 -25.20 7.67
C VAL A 551 -13.74 -25.07 8.08
N GLY A 552 -14.47 -24.13 7.51
CA GLY A 552 -15.81 -23.73 7.91
C GLY A 552 -16.99 -24.55 7.35
N THR A 553 -16.96 -25.88 7.42
CA THR A 553 -18.18 -26.70 7.30
C THR A 553 -18.13 -27.94 8.20
N SER A 554 -18.36 -27.76 9.51
CA SER A 554 -18.87 -28.83 10.37
C SER A 554 -19.66 -28.25 11.56
N THR A 555 -20.88 -27.80 11.31
CA THR A 555 -21.87 -27.56 12.37
C THR A 555 -22.67 -28.84 12.57
N SER A 556 -22.41 -29.58 13.66
CA SER A 556 -23.46 -30.05 14.60
C SER A 556 -23.03 -31.06 15.70
N GLU A 557 -21.80 -31.58 15.75
CA GLU A 557 -21.35 -32.40 16.91
C GLU A 557 -19.87 -32.14 17.22
N SER A 558 -19.57 -31.38 18.28
CA SER A 558 -18.20 -30.96 18.57
C SER A 558 -17.37 -32.08 19.21
N SER A 559 -16.55 -32.76 18.42
CA SER A 559 -15.43 -33.57 18.91
C SER A 559 -14.35 -32.67 19.54
N SER A 560 -13.50 -33.24 20.41
CA SER A 560 -12.33 -32.58 21.00
C SER A 560 -11.42 -31.91 19.95
N VAL A 561 -11.38 -32.47 18.74
CA VAL A 561 -10.61 -31.97 17.59
C VAL A 561 -11.09 -30.61 17.09
N SER A 562 -12.41 -30.37 17.05
CA SER A 562 -12.97 -29.08 16.62
C SER A 562 -12.66 -27.96 17.61
N ARG A 563 -12.64 -28.27 18.92
CA ARG A 563 -12.26 -27.32 19.98
C ARG A 563 -10.78 -26.96 19.92
N VAL A 564 -9.90 -27.94 19.68
CA VAL A 564 -8.46 -27.72 19.50
C VAL A 564 -8.17 -26.93 18.23
N ALA A 565 -8.86 -27.19 17.12
CA ALA A 565 -8.71 -26.45 15.88
C ALA A 565 -9.16 -24.99 16.01
N ARG A 566 -10.29 -24.73 16.70
CA ARG A 566 -10.77 -23.37 16.96
C ARG A 566 -9.83 -22.60 17.90
N ASN A 567 -9.30 -23.25 18.92
CA ASN A 567 -8.39 -22.65 19.90
C ASN A 567 -6.96 -22.45 19.40
N SER A 568 -6.58 -23.10 18.29
CA SER A 568 -5.25 -22.95 17.69
C SER A 568 -5.30 -22.06 16.45
N ILE A 569 -6.26 -22.27 15.54
CA ILE A 569 -6.24 -21.62 14.22
C ILE A 569 -6.89 -20.23 14.23
N ALA A 570 -7.91 -19.99 15.06
CA ALA A 570 -8.49 -18.65 15.14
C ALA A 570 -7.48 -17.60 15.68
N PRO A 571 -6.70 -17.87 16.74
CA PRO A 571 -5.62 -16.98 17.15
C PRO A 571 -4.52 -16.81 16.08
N ILE A 572 -4.22 -17.86 15.31
CA ILE A 572 -3.26 -17.79 14.19
C ILE A 572 -3.70 -16.77 13.14
N ILE A 573 -4.97 -16.84 12.69
CA ILE A 573 -5.52 -15.90 11.69
C ILE A 573 -5.55 -14.48 12.24
N LEU A 574 -5.98 -14.30 13.49
CA LEU A 574 -6.01 -12.98 14.13
C LEU A 574 -4.60 -12.40 14.31
N ASN A 575 -3.60 -13.21 14.66
CA ASN A 575 -2.21 -12.76 14.75
C ASN A 575 -1.64 -12.39 13.37
N LEU A 576 -1.97 -13.13 12.32
CA LEU A 576 -1.58 -12.78 10.95
C LEU A 576 -2.20 -11.44 10.52
N PHE A 577 -3.47 -11.21 10.88
CA PHE A 577 -4.14 -9.94 10.65
C PHE A 577 -3.48 -8.78 11.38
N ASN A 578 -3.18 -8.95 12.66
CA ASN A 578 -2.49 -7.94 13.47
C ASN A 578 -1.13 -7.61 12.88
N ARG A 579 -0.40 -8.62 12.38
CA ARG A 579 0.88 -8.40 11.72
C ARG A 579 0.76 -7.59 10.42
N GLY A 580 -0.32 -7.80 9.67
CA GLY A 580 -0.66 -6.98 8.50
C GLY A 580 -0.93 -5.52 8.85
N ILE A 581 -1.65 -5.26 9.94
CA ILE A 581 -1.89 -3.90 10.45
C ILE A 581 -0.56 -3.26 10.92
N ASP A 582 0.25 -3.98 11.70
CA ASP A 582 1.56 -3.50 12.14
C ASP A 582 2.46 -3.12 10.96
N PHE A 583 2.42 -3.93 9.88
CA PHE A 583 3.18 -3.68 8.67
C PHE A 583 2.68 -2.46 7.90
N ALA A 584 1.36 -2.30 7.76
CA ALA A 584 0.75 -1.13 7.14
C ALA A 584 1.02 0.14 7.95
N PHE A 585 1.00 0.06 9.29
CA PHE A 585 1.38 1.17 10.15
C PHE A 585 2.86 1.51 9.99
N ALA A 586 3.76 0.52 9.92
CA ALA A 586 5.18 0.74 9.70
C ALA A 586 5.47 1.50 8.39
N PHE A 587 4.75 1.21 7.30
CA PHE A 587 4.87 1.91 6.02
C PHE A 587 4.66 3.43 6.12
N VAL A 588 3.74 3.88 6.98
CA VAL A 588 3.48 5.31 7.18
C VAL A 588 4.39 5.89 8.24
N MET A 589 4.54 5.18 9.36
CA MET A 589 5.40 5.58 10.46
C MET A 589 6.82 5.89 9.97
N LEU A 590 7.41 5.02 9.14
CA LEU A 590 8.75 5.21 8.58
C LEU A 590 8.86 6.45 7.67
N ARG A 591 7.82 6.74 6.88
CA ARG A 591 7.82 7.89 5.96
C ARG A 591 7.60 9.23 6.66
N ILE A 592 6.77 9.25 7.71
CA ILE A 592 6.52 10.48 8.47
C ILE A 592 7.74 10.80 9.34
N LEU A 593 8.29 9.81 10.05
CA LEU A 593 9.44 10.00 10.95
C LEU A 593 10.77 10.16 10.20
N GLY A 594 10.91 9.57 9.02
CA GLY A 594 12.22 9.46 8.38
C GLY A 594 13.18 8.51 9.13
N PRO A 595 14.42 8.35 8.64
CA PRO A 595 15.34 7.33 9.17
C PRO A 595 15.87 7.63 10.57
N GLU A 596 16.07 8.89 10.94
CA GLU A 596 16.64 9.25 12.25
C GLU A 596 15.68 9.00 13.40
N ASP A 597 14.50 9.63 13.39
CA ASP A 597 13.48 9.43 14.42
C ASP A 597 12.93 7.99 14.44
N ALA A 598 12.84 7.33 13.28
CA ALA A 598 12.53 5.91 13.25
C ALA A 598 13.59 5.10 13.99
N GLY A 599 14.87 5.40 13.78
CA GLY A 599 15.98 4.75 14.47
C GLY A 599 15.92 4.93 15.99
N ILE A 600 15.64 6.15 16.45
CA ILE A 600 15.43 6.45 17.88
C ILE A 600 14.26 5.64 18.44
N TYR A 601 13.14 5.61 17.72
CA TYR A 601 11.97 4.84 18.14
C TYR A 601 12.25 3.33 18.23
N TYR A 602 12.96 2.77 17.25
CA TYR A 602 13.36 1.35 17.27
C TYR A 602 14.32 1.05 18.40
N TYR A 603 15.31 1.90 18.62
CA TYR A 603 16.23 1.78 19.75
C TYR A 603 15.46 1.79 21.09
N ALA A 604 14.53 2.74 21.26
CA ALA A 604 13.69 2.83 22.45
C ALA A 604 12.82 1.58 22.65
N ILE A 605 12.28 1.00 21.57
CA ILE A 605 11.55 -0.29 21.62
C ILE A 605 12.46 -1.43 22.07
N VAL A 606 13.68 -1.55 21.54
CA VAL A 606 14.60 -2.63 21.91
C VAL A 606 14.95 -2.56 23.40
N VAL A 607 15.28 -1.36 23.89
CA VAL A 607 15.53 -1.12 25.32
C VAL A 607 14.28 -1.48 26.14
N PHE A 608 13.10 -1.02 25.74
CA PHE A 608 11.83 -1.37 26.39
C PHE A 608 11.62 -2.89 26.46
N VAL A 609 11.84 -3.63 25.36
CA VAL A 609 11.65 -5.08 25.30
C VAL A 609 12.56 -5.80 26.28
N TRP A 610 13.82 -5.35 26.46
CA TRP A 610 14.72 -5.97 27.44
C TRP A 610 14.18 -5.84 28.86
N PHE A 611 13.72 -4.65 29.26
CA PHE A 611 13.13 -4.42 30.58
C PHE A 611 11.77 -5.09 30.77
N ASP A 612 10.98 -5.23 29.70
CA ASP A 612 9.73 -6.00 29.69
C ASP A 612 9.98 -7.49 30.01
N ILE A 613 11.08 -8.07 29.52
CA ILE A 613 11.48 -9.45 29.83
C ILE A 613 11.86 -9.60 31.31
N PHE A 614 12.67 -8.69 31.85
CA PHE A 614 13.04 -8.69 33.27
C PHE A 614 11.81 -8.50 34.18
N THR A 615 10.88 -7.64 33.78
CA THR A 615 9.65 -7.38 34.53
C THR A 615 8.71 -8.58 34.54
N ASN A 616 8.54 -9.27 33.41
CA ASN A 616 7.65 -10.44 33.32
C ASN A 616 8.28 -11.75 33.81
N PHE A 617 9.61 -11.85 33.84
CA PHE A 617 10.39 -12.93 34.48
C PHE A 617 9.94 -14.37 34.15
N GLY A 618 9.37 -14.60 32.96
CA GLY A 618 8.83 -15.91 32.57
C GLY A 618 7.56 -16.34 33.34
N LEU A 619 6.94 -15.43 34.09
CA LEU A 619 5.78 -15.69 34.94
C LEU A 619 4.50 -16.02 34.16
N ASP A 620 4.47 -15.74 32.85
CA ASP A 620 3.34 -16.08 31.99
C ASP A 620 3.15 -17.59 31.90
N VAL A 621 4.24 -18.33 31.63
CA VAL A 621 4.23 -19.80 31.56
C VAL A 621 3.94 -20.41 32.92
N PHE A 622 4.53 -19.85 33.98
CA PHE A 622 4.27 -20.27 35.35
C PHE A 622 2.78 -20.13 35.69
N LEU A 623 2.19 -18.97 35.43
CA LEU A 623 0.79 -18.68 35.73
C LEU A 623 -0.14 -19.58 34.93
N ILE A 624 0.12 -19.80 33.63
CA ILE A 624 -0.67 -20.74 32.81
C ILE A 624 -0.67 -22.13 33.45
N ARG A 625 0.52 -22.63 33.84
CA ARG A 625 0.67 -23.99 34.38
C ARG A 625 -0.05 -24.16 35.72
N GLU A 626 0.16 -23.27 36.69
CA GLU A 626 -0.44 -23.41 38.02
C GLU A 626 -1.94 -23.09 38.01
N ALA A 627 -2.38 -22.08 37.25
CA ALA A 627 -3.81 -21.76 37.13
C ALA A 627 -4.59 -22.85 36.35
N SER A 628 -3.94 -23.60 35.45
CA SER A 628 -4.56 -24.77 34.80
C SER A 628 -4.69 -25.98 35.75
N ARG A 629 -3.79 -26.13 36.73
CA ARG A 629 -3.84 -27.21 37.74
C ARG A 629 -4.89 -26.94 38.80
N GLU A 630 -4.90 -25.72 39.35
CA GLU A 630 -5.77 -25.32 40.46
C GLU A 630 -6.62 -24.12 40.06
N ARG A 631 -7.62 -24.36 39.19
CA ARG A 631 -8.48 -23.31 38.63
C ARG A 631 -9.21 -22.46 39.69
N GLU A 632 -9.49 -23.02 40.87
CA GLU A 632 -10.14 -22.28 41.97
C GLU A 632 -9.22 -21.25 42.64
N GLN A 633 -7.90 -21.46 42.60
CA GLN A 633 -6.90 -20.55 43.15
C GLN A 633 -6.30 -19.60 42.09
N ALA A 634 -6.85 -19.59 40.88
CA ALA A 634 -6.26 -18.85 39.76
C ALA A 634 -6.15 -17.33 40.03
N GLY A 635 -7.10 -16.75 40.78
CA GLY A 635 -7.01 -15.36 41.24
C GLY A 635 -5.84 -15.11 42.22
N TYR A 636 -5.53 -16.07 43.09
CA TYR A 636 -4.42 -15.99 44.04
C TYR A 636 -3.05 -16.04 43.33
N TYR A 637 -2.88 -16.95 42.38
CA TYR A 637 -1.67 -16.99 41.55
C TYR A 637 -1.52 -15.73 40.68
N PHE A 638 -2.62 -15.20 40.14
CA PHE A 638 -2.60 -13.95 39.39
C PHE A 638 -2.15 -12.75 40.25
N LEU A 639 -2.66 -12.61 41.48
CA LEU A 639 -2.23 -11.54 42.39
C LEU A 639 -0.74 -11.62 42.73
N ASN A 640 -0.24 -12.80 43.11
CA ASN A 640 1.16 -12.97 43.50
C ASN A 640 2.13 -12.78 42.33
N THR A 641 1.77 -13.27 41.14
CA THR A 641 2.57 -13.00 39.92
C THR A 641 2.52 -11.52 39.54
N THR A 642 1.37 -10.84 39.67
CA THR A 642 1.26 -9.40 39.42
C THR A 642 2.08 -8.58 40.40
N TYR A 643 2.06 -8.94 41.69
CA TYR A 643 2.91 -8.30 42.70
C TYR A 643 4.39 -8.43 42.36
N LEU A 644 4.85 -9.64 42.00
CA LEU A 644 6.23 -9.87 41.61
C LEU A 644 6.61 -9.07 40.35
N ARG A 645 5.74 -9.01 39.33
CA ARG A 645 5.96 -8.20 38.13
C ARG A 645 6.16 -6.72 38.48
N LEU A 646 5.27 -6.13 39.28
CA LEU A 646 5.36 -4.72 39.68
C LEU A 646 6.58 -4.44 40.57
N PHE A 647 6.92 -5.36 41.47
CA PHE A 647 8.14 -5.26 42.26
C PHE A 647 9.40 -5.27 41.38
N LEU A 648 9.49 -6.21 40.42
CA LEU A 648 10.60 -6.28 39.48
C LEU A 648 10.69 -5.04 38.58
N MET A 649 9.55 -4.48 38.16
CA MET A 649 9.50 -3.22 37.42
C MET A 649 10.12 -2.07 38.22
N VAL A 650 9.81 -1.94 39.52
CA VAL A 650 10.42 -0.91 40.38
C VAL A 650 11.89 -1.22 40.64
N ALA A 651 12.24 -2.49 40.88
CA ALA A 651 13.61 -2.93 41.13
C ALA A 651 14.54 -2.74 39.91
N CYS A 652 14.00 -2.70 38.69
CA CYS A 652 14.76 -2.45 37.47
C CYS A 652 14.99 -0.95 37.18
N ILE A 653 14.36 -0.01 37.91
CA ILE A 653 14.55 1.43 37.70
C ILE A 653 16.02 1.85 37.85
N PRO A 654 16.76 1.47 38.91
CA PRO A 654 18.17 1.81 39.03
C PRO A 654 19.03 1.25 37.89
N LEU A 655 18.67 0.07 37.37
CA LEU A 655 19.36 -0.55 36.23
C LEU A 655 19.12 0.25 34.93
N LEU A 656 17.88 0.68 34.69
CA LEU A 656 17.56 1.55 33.55
C LEU A 656 18.28 2.90 33.67
N LEU A 657 18.21 3.54 34.82
CA LEU A 657 18.89 4.83 35.05
C LEU A 657 20.40 4.68 34.90
N GLY A 658 20.99 3.61 35.44
CA GLY A 658 22.41 3.30 35.26
C GLY A 658 22.77 3.11 33.78
N PHE A 659 21.97 2.36 33.02
CA PHE A 659 22.16 2.17 31.59
C PHE A 659 22.11 3.50 30.81
N LEU A 660 21.11 4.34 31.08
CA LEU A 660 20.96 5.64 30.42
C LEU A 660 22.08 6.62 30.81
N LEU A 661 22.51 6.62 32.07
CA LEU A 661 23.63 7.45 32.54
C LEU A 661 24.94 7.05 31.85
N VAL A 662 25.21 5.76 31.71
CA VAL A 662 26.38 5.28 30.95
C VAL A 662 26.27 5.73 29.49
N ARG A 663 25.12 5.50 28.84
CA ARG A 663 24.91 5.92 27.43
C ARG A 663 25.08 7.42 27.21
N GLN A 664 24.63 8.27 28.14
CA GLN A 664 24.78 9.73 28.06
C GLN A 664 26.19 10.23 28.37
N SER A 665 26.97 9.50 29.17
CA SER A 665 28.29 9.94 29.61
C SER A 665 29.46 9.39 28.79
N THR A 666 29.29 8.25 28.11
CA THR A 666 30.39 7.57 27.40
C THR A 666 30.27 7.54 25.89
N ILE A 667 29.11 7.89 25.32
CA ILE A 667 28.86 7.74 23.88
C ILE A 667 28.35 9.06 23.30
N GLU A 668 29.08 9.60 22.33
CA GLU A 668 28.73 10.81 21.58
C GLU A 668 28.22 10.43 20.18
N PRO A 669 27.13 11.06 19.66
CA PRO A 669 26.32 12.07 20.33
C PRO A 669 25.41 11.50 21.42
N GLN A 670 25.03 12.38 22.35
CA GLN A 670 24.07 12.08 23.41
C GLN A 670 22.69 11.80 22.81
N LEU A 671 21.91 10.95 23.48
CA LEU A 671 20.50 10.76 23.17
C LEU A 671 19.77 12.08 23.34
N ASN A 672 18.97 12.44 22.34
CA ASN A 672 18.12 13.62 22.38
C ASN A 672 17.03 13.48 23.48
N GLN A 673 16.46 14.62 23.88
CA GLN A 673 15.44 14.64 24.94
C GLN A 673 14.21 13.79 24.59
N GLU A 674 13.84 13.75 23.31
CA GLU A 674 12.71 12.95 22.83
C GLU A 674 12.92 11.45 23.00
N ALA A 675 14.13 10.94 22.76
CA ALA A 675 14.50 9.54 22.99
C ALA A 675 14.35 9.17 24.46
N LEU A 676 14.88 10.02 25.36
CA LEU A 676 14.82 9.78 26.81
C LEU A 676 13.37 9.80 27.30
N LEU A 677 12.57 10.75 26.84
CA LEU A 677 11.14 10.82 27.15
C LEU A 677 10.38 9.61 26.62
N ALA A 678 10.65 9.18 25.38
CA ALA A 678 10.02 8.00 24.80
C ALA A 678 10.36 6.72 25.58
N ILE A 679 11.62 6.52 25.96
CA ILE A 679 12.05 5.38 26.79
C ILE A 679 11.36 5.42 28.16
N GLY A 680 11.34 6.57 28.83
CA GLY A 680 10.68 6.74 30.12
C GLY A 680 9.17 6.47 30.06
N LEU A 681 8.49 7.00 29.03
CA LEU A 681 7.08 6.76 28.78
C LEU A 681 6.79 5.27 28.51
N LEU A 682 7.55 4.63 27.63
CA LEU A 682 7.40 3.20 27.37
C LEU A 682 7.63 2.36 28.64
N TYR A 683 8.58 2.75 29.48
CA TYR A 683 8.84 2.08 30.77
C TYR A 683 7.65 2.20 31.73
N ILE A 684 7.04 3.39 31.85
CA ILE A 684 5.80 3.56 32.64
C ILE A 684 4.68 2.66 32.10
N GLY A 685 4.61 2.51 30.77
CA GLY A 685 3.69 1.61 30.09
C GLY A 685 3.83 0.13 30.44
N LEU A 686 4.96 -0.29 31.05
CA LEU A 686 5.17 -1.67 31.49
C LEU A 686 4.20 -2.10 32.59
N ALA A 687 3.75 -1.20 33.45
CA ALA A 687 2.80 -1.53 34.52
C ALA A 687 1.47 -2.08 33.97
N PRO A 688 0.68 -1.32 33.18
CA PRO A 688 -0.56 -1.84 32.61
C PRO A 688 -0.32 -2.99 31.61
N GLY A 689 0.80 -2.96 30.88
CA GLY A 689 1.16 -4.02 29.93
C GLY A 689 1.41 -5.38 30.61
N SER A 690 2.17 -5.38 31.70
CA SER A 690 2.52 -6.60 32.46
C SER A 690 1.31 -7.21 33.16
N ILE A 691 0.39 -6.39 33.68
CA ILE A 691 -0.88 -6.87 34.24
C ILE A 691 -1.75 -7.49 33.13
N SER A 692 -1.82 -6.85 31.97
CA SER A 692 -2.56 -7.35 30.80
C SER A 692 -2.03 -8.70 30.31
N LYS A 693 -0.71 -8.92 30.33
CA LYS A 693 -0.09 -10.23 30.05
C LYS A 693 -0.45 -11.29 31.08
N GLY A 694 -0.49 -10.93 32.37
CA GLY A 694 -0.98 -11.81 33.42
C GLY A 694 -2.44 -12.24 33.21
N LEU A 695 -3.33 -11.31 32.85
CA LEU A 695 -4.73 -11.61 32.52
C LEU A 695 -4.83 -12.49 31.28
N THR A 696 -4.04 -12.19 30.25
CA THR A 696 -3.95 -12.99 29.03
C THR A 696 -3.56 -14.44 29.35
N SER A 697 -2.55 -14.62 30.20
CA SER A 697 -2.11 -15.93 30.70
C SER A 697 -3.24 -16.68 31.44
N LEU A 698 -4.07 -15.96 32.21
CA LEU A 698 -5.25 -16.52 32.86
C LEU A 698 -6.28 -17.02 31.81
N PHE A 699 -6.58 -16.22 30.78
CA PHE A 699 -7.47 -16.67 29.69
C PHE A 699 -6.95 -17.93 28.99
N TYR A 700 -5.64 -18.03 28.75
CA TYR A 700 -5.02 -19.24 28.21
C TYR A 700 -5.17 -20.44 29.16
N ALA A 701 -4.98 -20.25 30.47
CA ALA A 701 -5.13 -21.32 31.47
C ALA A 701 -6.55 -21.93 31.52
N PHE A 702 -7.55 -21.12 31.20
CA PHE A 702 -8.96 -21.50 31.11
C PHE A 702 -9.42 -21.90 29.69
N GLU A 703 -8.48 -22.10 28.74
CA GLU A 703 -8.77 -22.49 27.35
C GLU A 703 -9.63 -21.47 26.57
N LYS A 704 -9.59 -20.20 26.97
CA LYS A 704 -10.38 -19.09 26.40
C LYS A 704 -9.50 -18.15 25.57
N ALA A 705 -8.65 -18.71 24.70
CA ALA A 705 -7.67 -17.96 23.88
C ALA A 705 -8.32 -16.98 22.88
N GLU A 706 -9.59 -17.17 22.53
CA GLU A 706 -10.34 -16.29 21.63
C GLU A 706 -10.53 -14.87 22.18
N TYR A 707 -10.65 -14.70 23.49
CA TYR A 707 -10.81 -13.39 24.13
C TYR A 707 -9.54 -12.53 24.02
N PRO A 708 -8.35 -12.96 24.49
CA PRO A 708 -7.14 -12.16 24.35
C PRO A 708 -6.79 -11.93 22.88
N ALA A 709 -7.01 -12.90 21.98
CA ALA A 709 -6.78 -12.70 20.55
C ALA A 709 -7.67 -11.59 19.94
N ALA A 710 -8.96 -11.54 20.32
CA ALA A 710 -9.87 -10.48 19.91
C ALA A 710 -9.47 -9.11 20.49
N VAL A 711 -9.08 -9.07 21.77
CA VAL A 711 -8.60 -7.84 22.41
C VAL A 711 -7.32 -7.35 21.73
N THR A 712 -6.33 -8.21 21.47
CA THR A 712 -5.11 -7.84 20.73
C THR A 712 -5.42 -7.25 19.37
N THR A 713 -6.47 -7.74 18.70
CA THR A 713 -6.91 -7.19 17.42
C THR A 713 -7.42 -5.76 17.57
N ILE A 714 -8.29 -5.50 18.55
CA ILE A 714 -8.79 -4.16 18.86
C ILE A 714 -7.64 -3.24 19.27
N THR A 715 -6.73 -3.71 20.12
CA THR A 715 -5.52 -3.00 20.57
C THR A 715 -4.64 -2.62 19.38
N THR A 716 -4.43 -3.52 18.42
CA THR A 716 -3.58 -3.27 17.24
C THR A 716 -4.22 -2.24 16.31
N ILE A 717 -5.52 -2.35 16.05
CA ILE A 717 -6.28 -1.34 15.26
C ILE A 717 -6.19 0.02 15.93
N ASN A 718 -6.48 0.11 17.22
CA ASN A 718 -6.40 1.38 17.96
C ASN A 718 -4.98 1.94 17.96
N LYS A 719 -3.95 1.09 18.05
CA LYS A 719 -2.54 1.51 18.02
C LYS A 719 -2.16 2.11 16.68
N ALA A 720 -2.60 1.51 15.58
CA ALA A 720 -2.39 2.06 14.26
C ALA A 720 -3.16 3.39 14.06
N VAL A 721 -4.43 3.45 14.46
CA VAL A 721 -5.29 4.64 14.27
C VAL A 721 -4.81 5.82 15.11
N PHE A 722 -4.68 5.63 16.43
CA PHE A 722 -4.23 6.72 17.31
C PHE A 722 -2.75 7.03 17.13
N GLY A 723 -1.92 6.03 16.79
CA GLY A 723 -0.51 6.24 16.47
C GLY A 723 -0.36 7.10 15.23
N LEU A 724 -1.15 6.87 14.19
CA LEU A 724 -1.17 7.74 13.02
C LEU A 724 -1.67 9.13 13.37
N MET A 725 -2.76 9.25 14.13
CA MET A 725 -3.28 10.55 14.56
C MET A 725 -2.20 11.35 15.31
N ALA A 726 -1.42 10.70 16.19
CA ALA A 726 -0.33 11.35 16.89
C ALA A 726 0.78 11.84 15.94
N LEU A 727 1.14 11.03 14.94
CA LEU A 727 2.14 11.42 13.93
C LEU A 727 1.67 12.58 13.05
N LEU A 728 0.41 12.54 12.59
CA LEU A 728 -0.16 13.60 11.74
C LEU A 728 -0.33 14.93 12.49
N LEU A 729 -0.48 14.89 13.81
CA LEU A 729 -0.52 16.08 14.68
C LEU A 729 0.89 16.59 15.05
N GLY A 730 1.96 15.97 14.54
CA GLY A 730 3.33 16.40 14.80
C GLY A 730 3.90 16.00 16.17
N TYR A 731 3.25 15.10 16.91
CA TYR A 731 3.75 14.66 18.23
C TYR A 731 4.94 13.68 18.17
N GLY A 732 5.37 13.30 16.95
CA GLY A 732 6.58 12.49 16.72
C GLY A 732 6.61 11.17 17.50
N ILE A 733 7.82 10.78 17.93
CA ILE A 733 8.06 9.53 18.67
C ILE A 733 7.48 9.55 20.09
N VAL A 734 7.41 10.71 20.73
CA VAL A 734 6.85 10.89 22.07
C VAL A 734 5.33 10.64 22.04
N GLY A 735 4.65 11.13 21.00
CA GLY A 735 3.25 10.85 20.75
C GLY A 735 2.97 9.35 20.57
N LEU A 736 3.83 8.63 19.84
CA LEU A 736 3.72 7.17 19.70
C LEU A 736 3.87 6.44 21.03
N ALA A 737 4.81 6.86 21.88
CA ALA A 737 4.98 6.30 23.21
C ALA A 737 3.74 6.56 24.09
N ALA A 738 3.21 7.79 24.10
CA ALA A 738 2.02 8.16 24.86
C ALA A 738 0.77 7.37 24.41
N VAL A 739 0.56 7.21 23.10
CA VAL A 739 -0.51 6.37 22.54
C VAL A 739 -0.36 4.91 23.00
N SER A 740 0.86 4.37 23.00
CA SER A 740 1.10 3.00 23.45
C SER A 740 0.70 2.80 24.91
N ILE A 741 0.95 3.78 25.79
CA ILE A 741 0.53 3.74 27.20
C ILE A 741 -1.00 3.77 27.31
N GLY A 742 -1.65 4.74 26.66
CA GLY A 742 -3.10 4.89 26.69
C GLY A 742 -3.81 3.61 26.25
N ILE A 743 -3.28 2.98 25.21
CA ILE A 743 -3.80 1.71 24.68
C ILE A 743 -3.54 0.54 25.63
N ASN A 744 -2.41 0.50 26.33
CA ASN A 744 -2.17 -0.51 27.37
C ASN A 744 -3.21 -0.40 28.50
N PHE A 745 -3.61 0.81 28.89
CA PHE A 745 -4.69 1.01 29.88
C PHE A 745 -6.05 0.58 29.35
N VAL A 746 -6.40 0.91 28.10
CA VAL A 746 -7.64 0.45 27.47
C VAL A 746 -7.67 -1.08 27.41
N THR A 747 -6.56 -1.70 26.98
CA THR A 747 -6.39 -3.16 26.92
C THR A 747 -6.58 -3.80 28.29
N LEU A 748 -5.94 -3.23 29.31
CA LEU A 748 -6.09 -3.68 30.70
C LEU A 748 -7.54 -3.58 31.16
N GLY A 749 -8.23 -2.47 30.90
CA GLY A 749 -9.62 -2.26 31.27
C GLY A 749 -10.56 -3.30 30.63
N ILE A 750 -10.38 -3.56 29.33
CA ILE A 750 -11.16 -4.58 28.60
C ILE A 750 -10.89 -5.99 29.17
N LEU A 751 -9.62 -6.36 29.38
CA LEU A 751 -9.26 -7.67 29.91
C LEU A 751 -9.72 -7.87 31.36
N LEU A 752 -9.66 -6.84 32.20
CA LEU A 752 -10.19 -6.90 33.57
C LEU A 752 -11.71 -7.09 33.56
N TRP A 753 -12.42 -6.36 32.70
CA TRP A 753 -13.86 -6.48 32.58
C TRP A 753 -14.29 -7.86 32.06
N ALA A 754 -13.62 -8.37 31.01
CA ALA A 754 -13.88 -9.69 30.45
C ALA A 754 -13.44 -10.82 31.41
N GLY A 755 -12.34 -10.60 32.15
CA GLY A 755 -11.68 -11.56 33.02
C GLY A 755 -12.22 -11.58 34.46
N ARG A 756 -13.15 -10.68 34.82
CA ARG A 756 -13.70 -10.59 36.19
C ARG A 756 -14.25 -11.91 36.73
N GLY A 757 -14.78 -12.77 35.86
CA GLY A 757 -15.30 -14.09 36.23
C GLY A 757 -14.21 -15.15 36.43
N LEU A 758 -13.00 -14.95 35.91
CA LEU A 758 -11.86 -15.84 36.04
C LEU A 758 -11.07 -15.60 37.34
N MET A 759 -11.20 -14.40 37.91
CA MET A 759 -10.55 -14.00 39.16
C MET A 759 -11.35 -14.41 40.42
N ARG A 760 -12.11 -15.52 40.35
CA ARG A 760 -12.80 -16.08 41.52
C ARG A 760 -11.78 -16.71 42.48
N GLY A 761 -12.08 -16.71 43.78
CA GLY A 761 -11.18 -17.23 44.84
C GLY A 761 -10.35 -16.17 45.58
N LEU A 762 -10.38 -14.90 45.17
CA LEU A 762 -9.65 -13.79 45.83
C LEU A 762 -10.02 -13.59 47.31
N ASN A 763 -11.27 -13.93 47.69
CA ASN A 763 -11.77 -13.75 49.06
C ASN A 763 -11.32 -14.86 50.03
N GLN A 764 -10.71 -15.95 49.54
CA GLN A 764 -10.37 -17.13 50.34
C GLN A 764 -8.93 -17.07 50.89
N HIS A 765 -8.11 -16.13 50.42
CA HIS A 765 -6.73 -15.95 50.85
C HIS A 765 -6.45 -14.49 51.24
N PRO A 766 -5.45 -14.24 52.12
CA PRO A 766 -5.03 -12.88 52.44
C PRO A 766 -4.60 -12.13 51.16
N THR A 767 -4.98 -10.86 51.05
CA THR A 767 -4.52 -9.97 49.96
C THR A 767 -3.02 -9.64 50.03
N ARG A 768 -2.30 -10.19 51.01
CA ARG A 768 -0.86 -10.00 51.20
C ARG A 768 -0.06 -10.96 50.32
N PRO A 769 1.04 -10.50 49.71
CA PRO A 769 1.91 -11.35 48.90
C PRO A 769 2.54 -12.46 49.75
N ASN A 770 2.56 -13.67 49.21
CA ASN A 770 3.18 -14.82 49.87
C ASN A 770 4.65 -14.95 49.44
N HIS A 771 5.56 -14.62 50.34
CA HIS A 771 7.00 -14.63 50.08
C HIS A 771 7.56 -16.02 49.74
N THR A 772 6.99 -17.11 50.28
CA THR A 772 7.46 -18.47 49.96
C THR A 772 7.07 -18.85 48.54
N LEU A 773 5.84 -18.51 48.14
CA LEU A 773 5.36 -18.71 46.78
C LEU A 773 6.17 -17.87 45.78
N ILE A 774 6.45 -16.60 46.09
CA ILE A 774 7.29 -15.72 45.27
C ILE A 774 8.71 -16.29 45.10
N GLY A 775 9.33 -16.77 46.17
CA GLY A 775 10.64 -17.43 46.09
C GLY A 775 10.61 -18.66 45.18
N SER A 776 9.53 -19.44 45.24
CA SER A 776 9.33 -20.58 44.35
C SER A 776 9.09 -20.17 42.89
N MET A 777 8.39 -19.06 42.62
CA MET A 777 8.14 -18.52 41.29
C MET A 777 9.45 -18.11 40.61
N VAL A 778 10.31 -17.39 41.33
CA VAL A 778 11.63 -16.96 40.84
C VAL A 778 12.51 -18.17 40.54
N SER A 779 12.60 -19.13 41.47
CA SER A 779 13.40 -20.35 41.30
C SER A 779 12.94 -21.23 40.12
N GLN A 780 11.65 -21.24 39.81
CA GLN A 780 11.10 -22.04 38.71
C GLN A 780 11.13 -21.31 37.36
N SER A 781 11.12 -19.98 37.35
CA SER A 781 10.94 -19.18 36.13
C SER A 781 12.23 -18.52 35.63
N TRP A 782 13.30 -18.46 36.43
CA TRP A 782 14.55 -17.79 36.02
C TRP A 782 15.16 -18.38 34.74
N ALA A 783 15.08 -19.70 34.55
CA ALA A 783 15.62 -20.36 33.36
C ALA A 783 14.79 -20.01 32.11
N LEU A 784 13.47 -19.86 32.25
CA LEU A 784 12.58 -19.43 31.18
C LEU A 784 12.83 -17.96 30.83
N MET A 785 13.00 -17.11 31.84
CA MET A 785 13.39 -15.70 31.66
C MET A 785 14.73 -15.60 30.93
N LEU A 786 15.76 -16.31 31.40
CA LEU A 786 17.09 -16.28 30.79
C LEU A 786 17.07 -16.77 29.34
N ASN A 787 16.33 -17.86 29.06
CA ASN A 787 16.20 -18.37 27.71
C ASN A 787 15.49 -17.37 26.79
N HIS A 788 14.43 -16.72 27.27
CA HIS A 788 13.73 -15.68 26.50
C HIS A 788 14.64 -14.46 26.27
N PHE A 789 15.39 -14.03 27.28
CA PHE A 789 16.32 -12.92 27.19
C PHE A 789 17.46 -13.18 26.20
N LEU A 790 18.11 -14.35 26.27
CA LEU A 790 19.18 -14.74 25.34
C LEU A 790 18.66 -14.81 23.90
N ALA A 791 17.48 -15.39 23.68
CA ALA A 791 16.86 -15.42 22.35
C ALA A 791 16.54 -14.02 21.82
N THR A 792 16.11 -13.09 22.68
CA THR A 792 15.84 -11.70 22.28
C THR A 792 17.12 -10.93 21.98
N ILE A 793 18.16 -11.04 22.82
CA ILE A 793 19.47 -10.42 22.58
C ILE A 793 20.05 -10.91 21.26
N PHE A 794 19.98 -12.22 20.98
CA PHE A 794 20.47 -12.80 19.73
C PHE A 794 19.98 -12.08 18.47
N PHE A 795 18.73 -11.60 18.48
CA PHE A 795 18.11 -10.91 17.33
C PHE A 795 18.16 -9.38 17.36
N GLN A 796 18.57 -8.75 18.47
CA GLN A 796 18.39 -7.30 18.66
C GLN A 796 19.60 -6.57 19.25
N ILE A 797 20.63 -7.28 19.70
CA ILE A 797 21.80 -6.65 20.31
C ILE A 797 22.61 -5.82 19.32
N ASP A 798 22.59 -6.23 18.06
CA ASP A 798 23.18 -5.52 16.94
C ASP A 798 22.58 -4.11 16.76
N ILE A 799 21.28 -3.91 16.98
CA ILE A 799 20.63 -2.60 16.93
C ILE A 799 21.21 -1.64 17.99
N VAL A 800 21.45 -2.12 19.21
CA VAL A 800 22.01 -1.31 20.30
C VAL A 800 23.48 -0.98 20.05
N ILE A 801 24.25 -1.95 19.56
CA ILE A 801 25.67 -1.72 19.21
C ILE A 801 25.78 -0.78 18.00
N LEU A 802 24.89 -0.91 17.02
CA LEU A 802 24.86 -0.06 15.83
C LEU A 802 24.45 1.38 16.16
N GLU A 803 23.49 1.58 17.06
CA GLU A 803 23.12 2.90 17.57
C GLU A 803 24.32 3.58 18.22
N ALA A 804 25.00 2.86 19.11
CA ALA A 804 26.14 3.36 19.85
C ALA A 804 27.34 3.75 18.97
N ILE A 805 27.54 3.07 17.83
CA ILE A 805 28.74 3.25 16.99
C ILE A 805 28.46 4.11 15.75
N ARG A 806 27.29 3.95 15.13
CA ARG A 806 26.92 4.56 13.83
C ARG A 806 25.72 5.49 13.90
N GLY A 807 25.09 5.64 15.07
CA GLY A 807 24.00 6.58 15.31
C GLY A 807 22.62 6.08 14.89
N ALA A 808 21.59 6.82 15.29
CA ALA A 808 20.19 6.45 15.12
C ALA A 808 19.75 6.36 13.64
N LYS A 809 20.23 7.25 12.77
CA LYS A 809 19.88 7.24 11.34
C LYS A 809 20.17 5.88 10.67
N ILE A 810 21.35 5.32 10.90
CA ILE A 810 21.75 4.01 10.36
C ILE A 810 20.89 2.89 10.96
N VAL A 811 20.54 2.99 12.25
CA VAL A 811 19.61 2.05 12.90
C VAL A 811 18.23 2.09 12.24
N GLY A 812 17.70 3.26 11.91
CA GLY A 812 16.43 3.38 11.20
C GLY A 812 16.47 2.75 9.81
N GLN A 813 17.55 3.01 9.05
CA GLN A 813 17.79 2.38 7.75
C GLN A 813 17.88 0.85 7.84
N TYR A 814 18.63 0.34 8.81
CA TYR A 814 18.79 -1.08 9.09
C TYR A 814 17.48 -1.75 9.57
N SER A 815 16.66 -1.03 10.34
CA SER A 815 15.41 -1.56 10.91
C SER A 815 14.33 -1.84 9.84
N VAL A 816 14.42 -1.22 8.66
CA VAL A 816 13.53 -1.52 7.53
C VAL A 816 13.74 -2.96 7.05
N ALA A 817 14.99 -3.43 6.97
CA ALA A 817 15.30 -4.81 6.63
C ALA A 817 14.70 -5.78 7.65
N TYR A 818 14.88 -5.49 8.95
CA TYR A 818 14.32 -6.29 10.04
C TYR A 818 12.80 -6.46 9.95
N ARG A 819 12.06 -5.42 9.53
CA ARG A 819 10.60 -5.50 9.38
C ARG A 819 10.17 -6.56 8.37
N TRP A 820 10.90 -6.69 7.27
CA TRP A 820 10.65 -7.74 6.27
C TRP A 820 10.95 -9.13 6.82
N LEU A 821 12.08 -9.33 7.50
CA LEU A 821 12.42 -10.60 8.14
C LEU A 821 11.34 -11.01 9.17
N LEU A 822 10.91 -10.05 9.99
CA LEU A 822 9.86 -10.22 10.99
C LEU A 822 8.47 -10.54 10.39
N ALA A 823 8.20 -10.11 9.16
CA ALA A 823 6.98 -10.46 8.44
C ALA A 823 7.05 -11.90 7.89
N ILE A 824 8.22 -12.33 7.41
CA ILE A 824 8.44 -13.66 6.82
C ILE A 824 8.50 -14.76 7.89
N ASN A 825 9.06 -14.47 9.07
CA ASN A 825 9.19 -15.42 10.18
C ASN A 825 7.86 -15.89 10.80
N ILE A 826 6.72 -15.38 10.34
CA ILE A 826 5.41 -15.91 10.70
C ILE A 826 5.15 -17.33 10.15
N ILE A 827 5.73 -17.65 8.98
CA ILE A 827 5.58 -18.93 8.31
C ILE A 827 6.14 -20.09 9.16
N PRO A 828 7.41 -20.08 9.60
CA PRO A 828 7.96 -21.16 10.42
C PRO A 828 7.29 -21.21 11.79
N ALA A 829 6.90 -20.07 12.37
CA ALA A 829 6.25 -20.04 13.68
C ALA A 829 4.93 -20.85 13.69
N PHE A 830 4.11 -20.70 12.66
CA PHE A 830 2.87 -21.49 12.55
C PHE A 830 3.13 -22.95 12.18
N PHE A 831 4.10 -23.19 11.32
CA PHE A 831 4.48 -24.54 10.93
C PHE A 831 4.97 -25.35 12.14
N THR A 832 5.85 -24.78 12.96
CA THR A 832 6.42 -25.44 14.15
C THR A 832 5.38 -25.62 15.25
N GLN A 833 4.51 -24.62 15.50
CA GLN A 833 3.39 -24.75 16.45
C GLN A 833 2.45 -25.89 16.07
N ALA A 834 2.12 -26.06 14.79
CA ALA A 834 1.27 -27.15 14.33
C ALA A 834 1.92 -28.53 14.47
N LEU A 835 3.24 -28.62 14.30
CA LEU A 835 4.00 -29.87 14.39
C LEU A 835 4.34 -30.27 15.83
N LEU A 836 4.43 -29.32 16.76
CA LEU A 836 4.87 -29.59 18.14
C LEU A 836 4.08 -30.73 18.83
N PRO A 837 2.72 -30.78 18.81
CA PRO A 837 2.00 -31.88 19.46
C PRO A 837 2.30 -33.24 18.85
N VAL A 838 2.52 -33.29 17.53
CA VAL A 838 2.88 -34.52 16.81
C VAL A 838 4.28 -34.96 17.20
N MET A 839 5.23 -34.02 17.21
CA MET A 839 6.62 -34.27 17.59
C MET A 839 6.75 -34.72 19.04
N SER A 840 6.04 -34.09 19.98
CA SER A 840 6.06 -34.46 21.40
C SER A 840 5.49 -35.86 21.67
N ARG A 841 4.45 -36.26 20.92
CA ARG A 841 3.92 -37.64 21.00
C ARG A 841 4.91 -38.65 20.42
N GLN A 842 5.43 -38.38 19.22
CA GLN A 842 6.42 -39.24 18.57
C GLN A 842 7.73 -39.34 19.36
N ALA A 843 8.15 -38.28 20.05
CA ALA A 843 9.34 -38.29 20.90
C ALA A 843 9.28 -39.36 22.00
N ARG A 844 8.09 -39.64 22.53
CA ARG A 844 7.83 -40.65 23.55
C ARG A 844 7.59 -42.03 22.95
N ASP A 845 6.75 -42.09 21.92
CA ASP A 845 6.16 -43.34 21.45
C ASP A 845 6.91 -43.96 20.26
N ASP A 846 7.52 -43.15 19.38
CA ASP A 846 8.20 -43.61 18.15
C ASP A 846 9.24 -42.59 17.65
N ARG A 847 10.49 -42.78 18.08
CA ARG A 847 11.62 -41.93 17.64
C ARG A 847 11.91 -42.03 16.15
N ALA A 848 11.59 -43.14 15.49
CA ALA A 848 11.79 -43.27 14.05
C ALA A 848 10.76 -42.44 13.28
N ALA A 849 9.51 -42.39 13.75
CA ALA A 849 8.51 -41.47 13.23
C ALA A 849 8.90 -40.01 13.49
N LEU A 850 9.41 -39.66 14.68
CA LEU A 850 9.91 -38.31 14.97
C LEU A 850 11.01 -37.90 13.98
N LYS A 851 11.97 -38.79 13.72
CA LYS A 851 13.04 -38.55 12.75
C LYS A 851 12.51 -38.27 11.34
N ARG A 852 11.51 -39.04 10.88
CA ARG A 852 10.87 -38.83 9.56
C ARG A 852 10.14 -37.49 9.52
N THR A 853 9.33 -37.19 10.53
CA THR A 853 8.58 -35.92 10.64
C THR A 853 9.53 -34.71 10.67
N TYR A 854 10.60 -34.78 11.46
CA TYR A 854 11.61 -33.73 11.55
C TYR A 854 12.34 -33.53 10.21
N SER A 855 12.78 -34.63 9.56
CA SER A 855 13.50 -34.56 8.29
C SER A 855 12.64 -33.96 7.17
N LEU A 856 11.37 -34.39 7.09
CA LEU A 856 10.39 -33.83 6.16
C LEU A 856 10.11 -32.35 6.47
N GLY A 857 9.98 -31.98 7.74
CA GLY A 857 9.74 -30.60 8.15
C GLY A 857 10.87 -29.65 7.75
N ILE A 858 12.13 -30.05 7.97
CA ILE A 858 13.30 -29.27 7.52
C ILE A 858 13.31 -29.16 5.99
N LYS A 859 13.09 -30.27 5.27
CA LYS A 859 13.06 -30.30 3.80
C LYS A 859 12.00 -29.32 3.25
N ILE A 860 10.80 -29.30 3.83
CA ILE A 860 9.72 -28.38 3.44
C ILE A 860 10.13 -26.93 3.72
N LEU A 861 10.49 -26.60 4.97
CA LEU A 861 10.81 -25.22 5.36
C LEU A 861 11.97 -24.66 4.54
N PHE A 862 13.05 -25.43 4.40
CA PHE A 862 14.22 -25.01 3.65
C PHE A 862 13.90 -24.83 2.15
N SER A 863 13.11 -25.73 1.55
CA SER A 863 12.68 -25.60 0.15
C SER A 863 11.78 -24.39 -0.13
N ILE A 864 11.14 -23.82 0.90
CA ILE A 864 10.35 -22.59 0.79
C ILE A 864 11.23 -21.36 1.08
N ALA A 865 12.14 -21.46 2.05
CA ALA A 865 13.00 -20.35 2.45
C ALA A 865 14.02 -19.93 1.40
N VAL A 866 14.63 -20.89 0.68
CA VAL A 866 15.64 -20.61 -0.36
C VAL A 866 15.09 -19.71 -1.49
N PRO A 867 13.97 -20.04 -2.16
CA PRO A 867 13.45 -19.17 -3.22
C PRO A 867 12.98 -17.82 -2.68
N LEU A 868 12.48 -17.75 -1.44
CA LEU A 868 12.17 -16.48 -0.78
C LEU A 868 13.41 -15.62 -0.60
N ALA A 869 14.52 -16.18 -0.12
CA ALA A 869 15.78 -15.46 0.04
C ALA A 869 16.30 -14.90 -1.29
N VAL A 870 16.24 -15.70 -2.36
CA VAL A 870 16.59 -15.24 -3.72
C VAL A 870 15.68 -14.09 -4.16
N MET A 871 14.34 -14.25 -4.11
CA MET A 871 13.39 -13.20 -4.50
C MET A 871 13.64 -11.87 -3.77
N PHE A 872 13.79 -11.93 -2.46
CA PHE A 872 13.99 -10.74 -1.62
C PHE A 872 15.34 -10.07 -1.85
N THR A 873 16.38 -10.82 -2.25
CA THR A 873 17.67 -10.23 -2.64
C THR A 873 17.50 -9.29 -3.84
N PHE A 874 16.80 -9.73 -4.89
CA PHE A 874 16.56 -8.90 -6.08
C PHE A 874 15.53 -7.80 -5.84
N LEU A 875 14.50 -8.09 -5.04
CA LEU A 875 13.45 -7.14 -4.72
C LEU A 875 13.82 -6.13 -3.62
N ALA A 876 15.00 -6.23 -3.00
CA ALA A 876 15.33 -5.48 -1.80
C ALA A 876 15.20 -3.95 -1.95
N GLU A 877 15.62 -3.41 -3.09
CA GLU A 877 15.47 -1.99 -3.42
C GLU A 877 14.00 -1.60 -3.53
N ALA A 878 13.22 -2.31 -4.34
CA ALA A 878 11.80 -2.07 -4.50
C ALA A 878 11.03 -2.20 -3.17
N LEU A 879 11.38 -3.19 -2.34
CA LEU A 879 10.76 -3.42 -1.03
C LEU A 879 11.15 -2.35 0.00
N THR A 880 12.37 -1.83 -0.06
CA THR A 880 12.84 -0.74 0.82
C THR A 880 12.19 0.59 0.43
N LEU A 881 12.14 0.90 -0.88
CA LEU A 881 11.42 2.06 -1.41
C LEU A 881 9.92 1.99 -1.10
N LEU A 882 9.34 0.79 -1.19
CA LEU A 882 7.94 0.55 -0.84
C LEU A 882 7.71 0.78 0.65
N LEU A 883 8.58 0.30 1.54
CA LEU A 883 8.34 0.37 2.98
C LEU A 883 8.74 1.72 3.61
N GLY A 884 9.97 2.18 3.37
CA GLY A 884 10.53 3.40 3.97
C GLY A 884 10.61 4.59 3.01
N GLY A 885 10.76 4.36 1.70
CA GLY A 885 11.01 5.42 0.71
C GLY A 885 12.50 5.69 0.49
N GLU A 886 12.82 6.71 -0.32
CA GLU A 886 14.19 7.01 -0.76
C GLU A 886 15.14 7.36 0.39
N ALA A 887 14.65 7.98 1.48
CA ALA A 887 15.48 8.32 2.64
C ALA A 887 16.11 7.09 3.33
N PHE A 888 15.61 5.88 3.04
CA PHE A 888 16.12 4.62 3.60
C PHE A 888 17.11 3.90 2.65
N MET A 889 17.35 4.44 1.46
CA MET A 889 18.30 3.92 0.48
C MET A 889 19.69 4.55 0.66
N PRO A 890 20.77 3.86 0.23
CA PRO A 890 20.81 2.46 -0.19
C PRO A 890 20.92 1.47 1.00
N ALA A 891 21.23 1.96 2.21
CA ALA A 891 21.60 1.12 3.35
C ALA A 891 20.51 0.11 3.75
N GLY A 892 19.23 0.49 3.74
CA GLY A 892 18.13 -0.42 4.05
C GLY A 892 17.99 -1.57 3.05
N ALA A 893 18.21 -1.30 1.76
CA ALA A 893 18.17 -2.32 0.73
C ALA A 893 19.35 -3.28 0.82
N ILE A 894 20.57 -2.75 1.00
CA ILE A 894 21.78 -3.59 1.16
C ILE A 894 21.66 -4.46 2.42
N ALA A 895 21.17 -3.89 3.53
CA ALA A 895 20.90 -4.67 4.74
C ALA A 895 19.92 -5.83 4.47
N LEU A 896 18.82 -5.58 3.75
CA LEU A 896 17.85 -6.61 3.40
C LEU A 896 18.43 -7.68 2.47
N GLN A 897 19.24 -7.29 1.48
CA GLN A 897 19.92 -8.22 0.57
C GLN A 897 20.81 -9.22 1.31
N ILE A 898 21.52 -8.75 2.34
CA ILE A 898 22.41 -9.59 3.13
C ILE A 898 21.60 -10.39 4.15
N MET A 899 20.82 -9.72 5.00
CA MET A 899 20.13 -10.33 6.14
C MET A 899 19.14 -11.41 5.74
N ILE A 900 18.54 -11.34 4.55
CA ILE A 900 17.55 -12.34 4.12
C ILE A 900 18.15 -13.75 4.05
N TRP A 901 19.46 -13.90 3.85
CA TRP A 901 20.13 -15.20 3.85
C TRP A 901 20.22 -15.85 5.23
N SER A 902 19.87 -15.13 6.31
CA SER A 902 19.63 -15.74 7.63
C SER A 902 18.36 -16.59 7.66
N ILE A 903 17.35 -16.30 6.82
CA ILE A 903 16.03 -16.93 6.85
C ILE A 903 16.07 -18.45 6.61
N PRO A 904 16.75 -18.98 5.58
CA PRO A 904 16.84 -20.43 5.37
C PRO A 904 17.41 -21.19 6.57
N ILE A 905 18.41 -20.62 7.24
CA ILE A 905 19.07 -21.24 8.40
C ILE A 905 18.21 -21.06 9.66
N GLY A 906 17.69 -19.85 9.89
CA GLY A 906 16.83 -19.54 11.03
C GLY A 906 15.55 -20.38 11.05
N TRP A 907 14.97 -20.70 9.89
CA TRP A 907 13.80 -21.58 9.82
C TRP A 907 14.14 -23.02 10.20
N MET A 908 15.34 -23.51 9.84
CA MET A 908 15.84 -24.81 10.29
C MET A 908 16.06 -24.82 11.81
N ASN A 909 16.67 -23.75 12.33
CA ASN A 909 16.89 -23.58 13.77
C ASN A 909 15.57 -23.52 14.54
N SER A 910 14.57 -22.81 14.02
CA SER A 910 13.24 -22.74 14.61
C SER A 910 12.63 -24.14 14.76
N LEU A 911 12.58 -24.95 13.70
CA LEU A 911 12.04 -26.31 13.78
C LEU A 911 12.86 -27.22 14.71
N THR A 912 14.18 -27.09 14.65
CA THR A 912 15.09 -27.91 15.49
C THR A 912 14.95 -27.57 16.95
N GLN A 913 14.79 -26.29 17.30
CA GLN A 913 14.52 -25.86 18.67
C GLN A 913 13.26 -26.53 19.23
N TYR A 914 12.15 -26.52 18.48
CA TYR A 914 10.91 -27.18 18.91
C TYR A 914 11.05 -28.70 19.00
N ALA A 915 11.79 -29.34 18.09
CA ALA A 915 12.07 -30.77 18.16
C ALA A 915 12.93 -31.14 19.38
N LEU A 916 13.92 -30.31 19.73
CA LEU A 916 14.75 -30.48 20.93
C LEU A 916 13.95 -30.29 22.22
N ILE A 917 12.97 -29.37 22.23
CA ILE A 917 12.02 -29.24 23.33
C ILE A 917 11.16 -30.51 23.46
N ALA A 918 10.70 -31.08 22.35
CA ALA A 918 9.91 -32.31 22.34
C ALA A 918 10.63 -33.53 22.93
N VAL A 919 11.97 -33.55 22.89
CA VAL A 919 12.83 -34.60 23.51
C VAL A 919 13.41 -34.19 24.87
N ASP A 920 12.85 -33.16 25.51
CA ASP A 920 13.22 -32.66 26.85
C ASP A 920 14.66 -32.11 26.98
N LEU A 921 15.29 -31.66 25.88
CA LEU A 921 16.66 -31.11 25.86
C LEU A 921 16.74 -29.57 26.02
N GLN A 922 15.73 -28.97 26.66
CA GLN A 922 15.62 -27.51 26.80
C GLN A 922 16.81 -26.83 27.49
N ARG A 923 17.51 -27.53 28.40
CA ARG A 923 18.68 -26.98 29.11
C ARG A 923 19.90 -26.85 28.21
N GLN A 924 20.08 -27.77 27.25
CA GLN A 924 21.16 -27.67 26.28
C GLN A 924 20.89 -26.56 25.25
N ILE A 925 19.63 -26.28 24.95
CA ILE A 925 19.24 -25.15 24.08
C ILE A 925 19.74 -23.82 24.66
N THR A 926 19.57 -23.60 25.96
CA THR A 926 20.05 -22.37 26.63
C THR A 926 21.57 -22.21 26.52
N ARG A 927 22.34 -23.31 26.61
CA ARG A 927 23.81 -23.27 26.42
C ARG A 927 24.17 -22.91 24.99
N ALA A 928 23.45 -23.44 24.01
CA ALA A 928 23.67 -23.11 22.59
C ALA A 928 23.38 -21.62 22.31
N PHE A 929 22.28 -21.08 22.84
CA PHE A 929 21.98 -19.64 22.73
C PHE A 929 23.04 -18.78 23.42
N PHE A 930 23.55 -19.19 24.58
CA PHE A 930 24.63 -18.45 25.24
C PHE A 930 25.86 -18.35 24.34
N VAL A 931 26.31 -19.46 23.74
CA VAL A 931 27.44 -19.47 22.78
C VAL A 931 27.16 -18.58 21.57
N ALA A 932 25.95 -18.68 20.99
CA ALA A 932 25.58 -17.91 19.83
C ALA A 932 25.48 -16.40 20.11
N VAL A 933 24.95 -16.01 21.27
CA VAL A 933 24.90 -14.61 21.73
C VAL A 933 26.29 -14.07 22.01
N THR A 934 27.16 -14.83 22.68
CA THR A 934 28.56 -14.41 22.89
C THR A 934 29.26 -14.19 21.56
N PHE A 935 29.11 -15.13 20.62
CA PHE A 935 29.66 -14.97 19.27
C PHE A 935 29.11 -13.72 18.58
N ASN A 936 27.79 -13.50 18.64
CA ASN A 936 27.13 -12.34 18.02
C ASN A 936 27.67 -11.02 18.59
N ILE A 937 27.72 -10.87 19.92
CA ILE A 937 28.23 -9.68 20.60
C ILE A 937 29.70 -9.44 20.25
N THR A 938 30.55 -10.46 20.37
CA THR A 938 31.99 -10.33 20.09
C THR A 938 32.24 -9.94 18.63
N THR A 939 31.56 -10.59 17.69
CA THR A 939 31.71 -10.32 16.26
C THR A 939 31.21 -8.92 15.91
N ASN A 940 30.07 -8.51 16.47
CA ASN A 940 29.53 -7.17 16.26
C ASN A 940 30.45 -6.08 16.83
N LEU A 941 31.00 -6.26 18.03
CA LEU A 941 31.95 -5.29 18.63
C LEU A 941 33.25 -5.16 17.81
N ILE A 942 33.70 -6.23 17.16
CA ILE A 942 34.93 -6.21 16.33
C ILE A 942 34.67 -5.60 14.95
N PHE A 943 33.58 -6.00 14.27
CA PHE A 943 33.39 -5.69 12.85
C PHE A 943 32.47 -4.50 12.56
N ILE A 944 31.52 -4.13 13.44
CA ILE A 944 30.67 -2.93 13.23
C ILE A 944 31.49 -1.63 13.17
N PRO A 945 32.55 -1.42 13.98
CA PRO A 945 33.41 -0.24 13.83
C PRO A 945 33.98 -0.09 12.42
N GLN A 946 34.32 -1.20 11.75
CA GLN A 946 34.96 -1.18 10.43
C GLN A 946 33.95 -1.15 9.28
N PHE A 947 32.89 -1.97 9.35
CA PHE A 947 31.97 -2.21 8.21
C PHE A 947 30.51 -1.76 8.47
N GLY A 948 30.21 -1.19 9.64
CA GLY A 948 28.88 -0.65 9.97
C GLY A 948 27.77 -1.70 9.95
N TYR A 949 26.62 -1.34 9.36
CA TYR A 949 25.41 -2.19 9.32
C TYR A 949 25.60 -3.46 8.48
N GLN A 950 26.55 -3.46 7.53
CA GLN A 950 26.84 -4.64 6.70
C GLN A 950 27.46 -5.75 7.55
N ALA A 951 28.34 -5.41 8.50
CA ALA A 951 28.87 -6.36 9.47
C ALA A 951 27.77 -6.93 10.37
N ALA A 952 26.82 -6.10 10.83
CA ALA A 952 25.69 -6.58 11.63
C ALA A 952 24.85 -7.61 10.86
N ALA A 953 24.54 -7.33 9.59
CA ALA A 953 23.80 -8.22 8.71
C ALA A 953 24.51 -9.56 8.49
N VAL A 954 25.83 -9.54 8.21
CA VAL A 954 26.64 -10.75 8.01
C VAL A 954 26.79 -11.55 9.32
N THR A 955 27.01 -10.87 10.45
CA THR A 955 27.10 -11.50 11.78
C THR A 955 25.83 -12.27 12.11
N THR A 956 24.66 -11.77 11.71
CA THR A 956 23.37 -12.44 11.91
C THR A 956 23.33 -13.80 11.20
N ILE A 957 23.80 -13.88 9.95
CA ILE A 957 23.88 -15.15 9.20
C ILE A 957 24.81 -16.14 9.91
N PHE A 958 25.99 -15.68 10.33
CA PHE A 958 26.95 -16.54 11.03
C PHE A 958 26.45 -16.96 12.41
N SER A 959 25.71 -16.11 13.11
CA SER A 959 25.12 -16.42 14.41
C SER A 959 24.06 -17.53 14.28
N GLU A 960 23.27 -17.52 13.22
CA GLU A 960 22.35 -18.62 12.89
C GLU A 960 23.11 -19.93 12.58
N LEU A 961 24.25 -19.86 11.89
CA LEU A 961 25.12 -21.04 11.66
C LEU A 961 25.72 -21.57 12.96
N VAL A 962 26.20 -20.68 13.83
CA VAL A 962 26.74 -21.03 15.15
C VAL A 962 25.68 -21.68 16.02
N LEU A 963 24.40 -21.31 15.86
CA LEU A 963 23.29 -21.97 16.55
C LEU A 963 22.91 -23.33 15.93
N LEU A 964 22.99 -23.44 14.60
CA LEU A 964 22.67 -24.68 13.86
C LEU A 964 23.60 -25.83 14.23
N ILE A 965 24.89 -25.57 14.48
CA ILE A 965 25.88 -26.62 14.77
C ILE A 965 25.56 -27.36 16.08
N PRO A 966 25.45 -26.70 17.27
CA PRO A 966 25.03 -27.36 18.50
C PRO A 966 23.67 -28.03 18.39
N PHE A 967 22.70 -27.39 17.73
CA PHE A 967 21.37 -27.97 17.53
C PHE A 967 21.43 -29.25 16.71
N GLY A 968 22.24 -29.28 15.64
CA GLY A 968 22.45 -30.45 14.82
C GLY A 968 23.13 -31.60 15.58
N ILE A 969 24.13 -31.29 16.41
CA ILE A 969 24.82 -32.28 17.25
C ILE A 969 23.84 -32.88 18.28
N LEU A 970 23.08 -32.04 18.98
CA LEU A 970 22.09 -32.49 19.96
C LEU A 970 21.00 -33.34 19.31
N MET A 971 20.54 -32.95 18.12
CA MET A 971 19.50 -33.69 17.41
C MET A 971 20.01 -35.04 16.87
N GLN A 972 21.26 -35.10 16.39
CA GLN A 972 21.90 -36.37 16.02
C GLN A 972 22.10 -37.29 17.23
N GLY A 973 22.41 -36.73 18.41
CA GLY A 973 22.47 -37.49 19.66
C GLY A 973 21.11 -38.08 20.06
N ALA A 974 20.01 -37.38 19.80
CA ALA A 974 18.66 -37.82 20.16
C ALA A 974 18.01 -38.79 19.16
N LEU A 975 18.24 -38.62 17.85
CA LEU A 975 17.56 -39.35 16.75
C LEU A 975 18.50 -40.20 15.88
N GLY A 976 19.80 -40.22 16.18
CA GLY A 976 20.83 -40.88 15.36
C GLY A 976 21.23 -40.06 14.13
N LYS A 977 21.99 -40.67 13.21
CA LYS A 977 22.54 -39.98 12.02
C LYS A 977 21.42 -39.36 11.17
N LEU A 978 21.47 -38.04 10.99
CA LEU A 978 20.61 -37.26 10.10
C LEU A 978 21.36 -36.95 8.80
N ASP A 979 20.69 -37.14 7.66
CA ASP A 979 21.26 -36.85 6.34
C ASP A 979 20.95 -35.42 5.92
N TRP A 980 21.66 -34.46 6.53
CA TRP A 980 21.51 -33.03 6.24
C TRP A 980 21.75 -32.70 4.76
N ARG A 981 22.62 -33.47 4.10
CA ARG A 981 22.91 -33.30 2.67
C ARG A 981 21.67 -33.62 1.86
N ASP A 982 21.07 -34.80 2.03
CA ASP A 982 19.85 -35.21 1.29
C ASP A 982 18.70 -34.19 1.45
N MET A 983 18.58 -33.62 2.65
CA MET A 983 17.52 -32.67 3.00
C MET A 983 17.65 -31.30 2.34
N THR A 984 18.87 -30.86 1.97
CA THR A 984 19.13 -29.46 1.59
C THR A 984 19.62 -29.28 0.15
N TRP A 985 20.43 -30.21 -0.39
CA TRP A 985 21.17 -29.99 -1.64
C TRP A 985 20.27 -29.68 -2.85
N ARG A 986 19.09 -30.33 -2.93
CA ARG A 986 18.15 -30.13 -4.06
C ARG A 986 17.56 -28.72 -4.07
N ALA A 987 17.21 -28.19 -2.89
CA ALA A 987 16.73 -26.82 -2.76
C ALA A 987 17.84 -25.81 -3.08
N ILE A 988 19.09 -26.08 -2.69
CA ILE A 988 20.25 -25.24 -3.03
C ILE A 988 20.47 -25.20 -4.55
N VAL A 989 20.48 -26.36 -5.22
CA VAL A 989 20.66 -26.43 -6.68
C VAL A 989 19.52 -25.70 -7.40
N SER A 990 18.26 -25.96 -7.05
CA SER A 990 17.12 -25.24 -7.63
C SER A 990 17.18 -23.73 -7.35
N GLY A 991 17.60 -23.33 -6.16
CA GLY A 991 17.79 -21.94 -5.77
C GLY A 991 18.90 -21.25 -6.56
N ALA A 992 20.01 -21.94 -6.81
CA ALA A 992 21.11 -21.44 -7.62
C ALA A 992 20.69 -21.23 -9.09
N VAL A 993 19.93 -22.17 -9.66
CA VAL A 993 19.35 -22.02 -11.00
C VAL A 993 18.38 -20.84 -11.04
N MET A 994 17.51 -20.70 -10.03
CA MET A 994 16.61 -19.56 -9.91
C MET A 994 17.37 -18.23 -9.82
N ALA A 995 18.42 -18.16 -9.02
CA ALA A 995 19.25 -16.97 -8.88
C ALA A 995 19.96 -16.61 -10.20
N ALA A 996 20.44 -17.60 -10.96
CA ALA A 996 21.02 -17.37 -12.29
C ALA A 996 19.98 -16.80 -13.27
N VAL A 997 18.75 -17.33 -13.29
CA VAL A 997 17.66 -16.79 -14.11
C VAL A 997 17.32 -15.36 -13.69
N MET A 998 17.29 -15.08 -12.39
CA MET A 998 17.09 -13.72 -11.88
C MET A 998 18.21 -12.78 -12.32
N LEU A 999 19.48 -13.14 -12.12
CA LEU A 999 20.63 -12.30 -12.50
C LEU A 999 20.60 -11.92 -13.98
N VAL A 1000 20.35 -12.89 -14.86
CA VAL A 1000 20.31 -12.65 -16.32
C VAL A 1000 19.05 -11.89 -16.72
N GLY A 1001 17.89 -12.28 -16.19
CA GLY A 1001 16.60 -11.69 -16.55
C GLY A 1001 16.38 -10.28 -16.00
N TRP A 1002 16.99 -9.95 -14.85
CA TRP A 1002 16.80 -8.66 -14.18
C TRP A 1002 17.33 -7.48 -15.02
N GLY A 1003 18.44 -7.66 -15.74
CA GLY A 1003 19.00 -6.62 -16.61
C GLY A 1003 18.20 -6.37 -17.90
N ILE A 1004 17.28 -7.29 -18.27
CA ILE A 1004 16.54 -7.24 -19.53
C ILE A 1004 15.07 -6.86 -19.28
N LEU A 1005 14.36 -7.67 -18.49
CA LEU A 1005 12.94 -7.53 -18.19
C LEU A 1005 12.64 -8.01 -16.76
N PRO A 1006 12.80 -7.14 -15.73
CA PRO A 1006 12.63 -7.51 -14.32
C PRO A 1006 11.29 -8.17 -14.00
N LEU A 1007 10.20 -7.67 -14.58
CA LEU A 1007 8.85 -8.23 -14.38
C LEU A 1007 8.75 -9.68 -14.88
N MET A 1008 9.36 -9.98 -16.02
CA MET A 1008 9.34 -11.34 -16.58
C MET A 1008 10.24 -12.28 -15.77
N ALA A 1009 11.39 -11.79 -15.28
CA ALA A 1009 12.28 -12.54 -14.40
C ALA A 1009 11.58 -12.94 -13.08
N ILE A 1010 10.86 -12.00 -12.46
CA ILE A 1010 10.05 -12.21 -11.25
C ILE A 1010 8.99 -13.31 -11.45
N LEU A 1011 8.39 -13.39 -12.63
CA LEU A 1011 7.37 -14.40 -12.94
C LEU A 1011 7.95 -15.76 -13.32
N LEU A 1012 9.04 -15.79 -14.11
CA LEU A 1012 9.64 -17.02 -14.61
C LEU A 1012 10.53 -17.73 -13.59
N ALA A 1013 11.30 -17.00 -12.79
CA ALA A 1013 12.27 -17.61 -11.88
C ALA A 1013 11.64 -18.56 -10.84
N PRO A 1014 10.48 -18.24 -10.20
CA PRO A 1014 9.79 -19.20 -9.33
C PRO A 1014 9.30 -20.45 -10.06
N ILE A 1015 8.87 -20.33 -11.33
CA ILE A 1015 8.45 -21.47 -12.15
C ILE A 1015 9.65 -22.38 -12.43
N VAL A 1016 10.81 -21.80 -12.76
CA VAL A 1016 12.06 -22.54 -12.97
C VAL A 1016 12.50 -23.22 -11.67
N TYR A 1017 12.42 -22.54 -10.53
CA TYR A 1017 12.72 -23.14 -9.23
C TYR A 1017 11.85 -24.38 -8.97
N VAL A 1018 10.53 -24.25 -9.11
CA VAL A 1018 9.59 -25.36 -8.89
C VAL A 1018 9.83 -26.49 -9.90
N GLY A 1019 10.03 -26.16 -11.18
CA GLY A 1019 10.34 -27.14 -12.22
C GLY A 1019 11.61 -27.94 -11.90
N MET A 1020 12.71 -27.25 -11.61
CA MET A 1020 13.98 -27.88 -11.26
C MET A 1020 13.87 -28.69 -9.96
N PHE A 1021 13.18 -28.14 -8.96
CA PHE A 1021 12.97 -28.83 -7.68
C PHE A 1021 12.18 -30.13 -7.85
N LEU A 1022 11.15 -30.16 -8.70
CA LEU A 1022 10.41 -31.38 -9.04
C LEU A 1022 11.25 -32.39 -9.83
N VAL A 1023 12.05 -31.93 -10.80
CA VAL A 1023 12.97 -32.78 -11.59
C VAL A 1023 13.99 -33.49 -10.70
N LEU A 1024 14.49 -32.82 -9.66
CA LEU A 1024 15.44 -33.40 -8.71
C LEU A 1024 14.82 -34.43 -7.74
N GLN A 1025 13.51 -34.69 -7.84
CA GLN A 1025 12.75 -35.65 -7.03
C GLN A 1025 13.05 -35.52 -5.53
N PRO A 1026 12.55 -34.46 -4.88
CA PRO A 1026 12.99 -34.10 -3.55
C PRO A 1026 12.39 -34.96 -2.46
N PHE A 1027 11.25 -35.61 -2.74
CA PHE A 1027 10.52 -36.42 -1.77
C PHE A 1027 10.61 -37.91 -2.11
N ASN A 1028 10.88 -38.74 -1.11
CA ASN A 1028 10.78 -40.20 -1.24
C ASN A 1028 9.31 -40.66 -1.22
N ASP A 1029 9.04 -41.93 -1.54
CA ASP A 1029 7.66 -42.44 -1.66
C ASP A 1029 6.85 -42.35 -0.36
N ALA A 1030 7.51 -42.50 0.79
CA ALA A 1030 6.89 -42.35 2.11
C ALA A 1030 6.50 -40.88 2.39
N GLU A 1031 7.38 -39.94 2.05
CA GLU A 1031 7.12 -38.50 2.15
C GLU A 1031 6.00 -38.08 1.18
N LYS A 1032 6.02 -38.58 -0.05
CA LYS A 1032 4.95 -38.37 -1.04
C LYS A 1032 3.62 -38.91 -0.55
N ALA A 1033 3.59 -40.08 0.08
CA ALA A 1033 2.36 -40.67 0.64
C ALA A 1033 1.76 -39.82 1.78
N VAL A 1034 2.60 -39.11 2.56
CA VAL A 1034 2.16 -38.17 3.60
C VAL A 1034 1.64 -36.86 2.99
N LEU A 1035 2.25 -36.39 1.89
CA LEU A 1035 1.90 -35.12 1.22
C LEU A 1035 0.69 -35.24 0.27
N MET A 1036 0.52 -36.37 -0.42
CA MET A 1036 -0.54 -36.60 -1.41
C MET A 1036 -1.96 -36.34 -0.89
N PRO A 1037 -2.36 -36.77 0.32
CA PRO A 1037 -3.69 -36.50 0.87
C PRO A 1037 -3.97 -35.01 1.06
N ILE A 1038 -2.93 -34.21 1.31
CA ILE A 1038 -3.01 -32.78 1.64
C ILE A 1038 -3.07 -31.92 0.36
N LEU A 1039 -2.55 -32.42 -0.76
CA LEU A 1039 -2.49 -31.67 -2.02
C LEU A 1039 -3.82 -31.66 -2.80
N PRO A 1040 -4.16 -30.53 -3.48
CA PRO A 1040 -5.28 -30.45 -4.40
C PRO A 1040 -5.20 -31.49 -5.54
N GLY A 1041 -6.34 -32.01 -6.00
CA GLY A 1041 -6.38 -33.14 -6.94
C GLY A 1041 -5.58 -32.98 -8.25
N ARG A 1042 -5.36 -31.75 -8.74
CA ARG A 1042 -4.54 -31.48 -9.92
C ARG A 1042 -3.02 -31.58 -9.65
N LEU A 1043 -2.57 -31.17 -8.45
CA LEU A 1043 -1.18 -31.32 -8.02
C LEU A 1043 -0.82 -32.79 -7.76
N ARG A 1044 -1.80 -33.61 -7.34
CA ARG A 1044 -1.61 -35.07 -7.22
C ARG A 1044 -1.28 -35.76 -8.55
N GLN A 1045 -1.73 -35.24 -9.68
CA GLN A 1045 -1.40 -35.79 -11.00
C GLN A 1045 0.00 -35.40 -11.48
N LEU A 1046 0.54 -34.25 -11.04
CA LEU A 1046 1.89 -33.80 -11.37
C LEU A 1046 2.98 -34.46 -10.52
N MET A 1047 2.64 -34.94 -9.32
CA MET A 1047 3.58 -35.64 -8.43
C MET A 1047 3.57 -37.17 -8.59
N ARG A 1048 2.64 -37.71 -9.38
CA ARG A 1048 2.65 -39.10 -9.87
C ARG A 1048 3.47 -39.15 -11.14
#